data_AF-A0A8T3V1N8-F1
#
_entry.id   AF-A0A8T3V1N8-F1
#
_cell.length_a   1.000
_cell.length_b   1.000
_cell.length_c   1.000
_cell.angle_alpha   90.00
_cell.angle_beta   90.00
_cell.angle_gamma   90.00
#
_symmetry.space_group_name_H-M   'P 1'
#
loop_
_entity.id
_entity.type
_entity.pdbx_description
1 polymer ?
#
loop_
_entity_poly.entity_id
_entity_poly.type
_entity_poly.pdbx_seq_one_letter_code
_entity_poly.pdbx_strand_id
1 'polypeptide(L)'
;MISKELREFELLNTTTQSIHELNDLKVLIILKDGSNLTRWEYVDNKEDIIYISEDLFGKTNLANRYEGLVNLKAIIAFGFGAVENMEGMFRGCESLADITSLKSWDVSQVTSMAGMFDGCASLEDISALEEWNVSSLTSMANMFRYCSSLEDVSALKDWDVSNVTDMHYIFSECYSLKDISGLKKWDVGNVRDMACIFDFCESIVDISALKNWDLSSVFNITAMFRGCESLKKISALKNWDLTNMSENSSLLSLFNNCSALEDISALKNWDVSNITRMAGLFDGCSSIKNLSALKNWDVSNVTSLERLFADCSSLTDISGLSNWDISKAENMLEMFCGCESLEGVSSLGKWDLSNVIAMDDMFNGCELLTDISSLKDWDISKITRLTGLFKDCSSLKDISPLSEWDISKIDSLEEMFDGCEELDDISPLRKWNVAKVDNINRMFRNCKGLSDAGYLDFWMLNINYAEDVFAGCENIEKYPVWYRDGVFTGISPYLKEFNRLNITTDNIFDLGDHKVLIILKDGTNLTSWSQVKNRHDVIYVNEDLSGKTDLSERYGDLRSLKAIFAFGVEKAEKMIGMFTKCESLVDISFLKLWDVSNVREMNFMFHGCKYMTDFSPISDWDVSNVENMNGMFLGCLSLYDISPLADWNVSNLKYIRAMFWNCISLVNIFYLKNWNVSKVENMNGVFFGCIALKNIDALVQWNVGNVTNLSGMFEHARQLEDISPLASWDVSNVTAMDHMFFDCPVLVDASPLNSWNINNVEDAELIFGGCDALEKTPSWFNEVAIKRKSVPQEDVEETSEEDASDDAGEESEE
;
A
#
# COMPACT_ATOMS: atom_id res chain seq x y z
N MET A 1 -38.71 44.41 -33.54
CA MET A 1 -40.07 44.05 -33.09
C MET A 1 -40.10 44.36 -31.60
N ILE A 2 -41.06 45.12 -31.11
CA ILE A 2 -41.19 45.34 -29.65
C ILE A 2 -41.57 43.98 -29.03
N SER A 3 -40.83 43.53 -28.01
CA SER A 3 -41.04 42.25 -27.32
C SER A 3 -42.45 42.17 -26.73
N LYS A 4 -42.87 40.98 -26.28
CA LYS A 4 -44.17 40.81 -25.65
C LYS A 4 -44.24 41.56 -24.32
N GLU A 5 -43.14 41.58 -23.57
CA GLU A 5 -42.98 42.18 -22.23
C GLU A 5 -43.00 43.72 -22.32
N LEU A 6 -42.30 44.29 -23.29
CA LEU A 6 -42.33 45.73 -23.57
C LEU A 6 -43.68 46.17 -24.15
N ARG A 7 -44.35 45.31 -24.94
CA ARG A 7 -45.75 45.54 -25.34
C ARG A 7 -46.70 45.45 -24.16
N GLU A 8 -46.53 44.52 -23.23
CA GLU A 8 -47.31 44.46 -21.99
C GLU A 8 -47.15 45.77 -21.20
N PHE A 9 -45.92 46.29 -21.09
CA PHE A 9 -45.67 47.61 -20.53
C PHE A 9 -46.38 48.75 -21.31
N GLU A 10 -46.25 48.80 -22.64
CA GLU A 10 -46.94 49.80 -23.48
C GLU A 10 -48.48 49.68 -23.42
N LEU A 11 -49.00 48.46 -23.25
CA LEU A 11 -50.43 48.15 -23.13
C LEU A 11 -51.01 48.46 -21.74
N LEU A 12 -50.17 48.64 -20.71
CA LEU A 12 -50.61 49.06 -19.37
C LEU A 12 -51.22 50.47 -19.35
N ASN A 13 -51.36 51.13 -20.50
CA ASN A 13 -52.06 52.39 -20.70
C ASN A 13 -51.59 53.46 -19.71
N THR A 14 -50.30 53.42 -19.36
CA THR A 14 -49.61 54.48 -18.66
C THR A 14 -49.40 55.57 -19.69
N THR A 15 -50.45 56.35 -19.95
CA THR A 15 -50.24 57.69 -20.49
C THR A 15 -49.17 58.32 -19.61
N THR A 16 -48.19 58.97 -20.23
CA THR A 16 -47.03 59.66 -19.65
C THR A 16 -47.35 60.73 -18.57
N GLN A 17 -48.55 60.72 -18.00
CA GLN A 17 -49.09 61.65 -17.01
C GLN A 17 -48.85 61.26 -15.55
N SER A 18 -48.22 60.13 -15.24
CA SER A 18 -47.99 59.68 -13.84
C SER A 18 -46.52 59.34 -13.54
N ILE A 19 -45.58 60.13 -14.06
CA ILE A 19 -44.18 60.07 -13.60
C ILE A 19 -44.15 60.72 -12.21
N HIS A 20 -43.80 59.94 -11.18
CA HIS A 20 -43.72 60.43 -9.80
C HIS A 20 -42.29 60.89 -9.50
N GLU A 21 -42.15 61.96 -8.70
CA GLU A 21 -40.86 62.38 -8.17
C GLU A 21 -40.49 61.50 -6.98
N LEU A 22 -39.54 60.60 -7.18
CA LEU A 22 -38.95 59.76 -6.16
C LEU A 22 -37.56 60.29 -5.82
N ASN A 23 -37.43 61.05 -4.73
CA ASN A 23 -36.14 61.62 -4.31
C ASN A 23 -35.43 62.40 -5.44
N ASP A 24 -36.12 63.40 -6.01
CA ASP A 24 -35.66 64.22 -7.15
C ASP A 24 -35.48 63.48 -8.50
N LEU A 25 -35.98 62.24 -8.62
CA LEU A 25 -35.95 61.46 -9.86
C LEU A 25 -37.33 61.27 -10.46
N LYS A 26 -37.42 61.42 -11.79
CA LYS A 26 -38.61 61.15 -12.58
C LYS A 26 -38.68 59.66 -12.91
N VAL A 27 -39.40 58.90 -12.08
CA VAL A 27 -39.50 57.43 -12.20
C VAL A 27 -40.97 56.97 -12.16
N LEU A 28 -41.27 55.94 -12.93
CA LEU A 28 -42.49 55.13 -12.84
C LEU A 28 -42.09 53.69 -12.53
N ILE A 29 -42.65 53.12 -11.45
CA ILE A 29 -42.42 51.74 -11.02
C ILE A 29 -43.76 51.02 -11.01
N ILE A 30 -43.83 49.86 -11.65
CA ILE A 30 -45.02 49.01 -11.71
C ILE A 30 -44.81 47.79 -10.84
N LEU A 31 -45.74 47.56 -9.90
CA LEU A 31 -45.74 46.43 -8.99
C LEU A 31 -46.42 45.19 -9.59
N LYS A 32 -46.22 44.03 -8.98
CA LYS A 32 -46.73 42.72 -9.42
C LYS A 32 -48.24 42.63 -9.46
N ASP A 33 -48.93 43.41 -8.63
CA ASP A 33 -50.38 43.55 -8.64
C ASP A 33 -50.91 44.50 -9.74
N GLY A 34 -50.01 45.09 -10.53
CA GLY A 34 -50.30 46.05 -11.60
C GLY A 34 -50.47 47.49 -11.13
N SER A 35 -50.23 47.79 -9.85
CA SER A 35 -50.31 49.15 -9.31
C SER A 35 -49.00 49.95 -9.54
N ASN A 36 -49.10 51.28 -9.49
CA ASN A 36 -47.95 52.19 -9.64
C ASN A 36 -47.44 52.64 -8.27
N LEU A 37 -46.12 52.64 -8.09
CA LEU A 37 -45.50 53.17 -6.88
C LEU A 37 -45.30 54.69 -6.96
N THR A 38 -45.73 55.40 -5.92
CA THR A 38 -45.56 56.86 -5.81
C THR A 38 -44.47 57.30 -4.83
N ARG A 39 -44.07 56.42 -3.89
CA ARG A 39 -42.92 56.61 -2.96
C ARG A 39 -42.21 55.29 -2.65
N TRP A 40 -40.87 55.30 -2.65
CA TRP A 40 -40.02 54.13 -2.33
C TRP A 40 -40.29 53.53 -0.94
N GLU A 41 -40.71 54.36 0.01
CA GLU A 41 -41.05 53.96 1.39
C GLU A 41 -42.29 53.04 1.50
N TYR A 42 -43.02 52.81 0.40
CA TYR A 42 -44.21 51.94 0.38
C TYR A 42 -43.97 50.55 -0.21
N VAL A 43 -42.74 50.22 -0.63
CA VAL A 43 -42.37 48.86 -1.04
C VAL A 43 -41.57 48.22 0.07
N ASP A 44 -42.26 47.51 0.95
CA ASP A 44 -41.63 46.72 2.03
C ASP A 44 -40.83 45.54 1.46
N ASN A 45 -41.21 45.03 0.27
CA ASN A 45 -40.55 43.92 -0.42
C ASN A 45 -40.19 44.30 -1.86
N LYS A 46 -38.89 44.43 -2.16
CA LYS A 46 -38.37 44.74 -3.51
C LYS A 46 -38.81 43.74 -4.59
N GLU A 47 -39.19 42.52 -4.21
CA GLU A 47 -39.69 41.50 -5.12
C GLU A 47 -40.99 41.89 -5.83
N ASP A 48 -41.77 42.85 -5.34
CA ASP A 48 -43.00 43.23 -6.04
C ASP A 48 -42.75 44.06 -7.30
N ILE A 49 -41.53 44.54 -7.56
CA ILE A 49 -41.22 45.41 -8.70
C ILE A 49 -41.04 44.59 -9.99
N ILE A 50 -41.85 44.89 -11.02
CA ILE A 50 -41.81 44.17 -12.32
C ILE A 50 -41.30 45.04 -13.47
N TYR A 51 -41.63 46.33 -13.50
CA TYR A 51 -41.19 47.23 -14.57
C TYR A 51 -40.74 48.57 -14.00
N ILE A 52 -39.69 49.13 -14.58
CA ILE A 52 -39.19 50.46 -14.25
C ILE A 52 -39.09 51.30 -15.50
N SER A 53 -39.58 52.55 -15.43
CA SER A 53 -39.23 53.59 -16.39
C SER A 53 -38.66 54.82 -15.70
N GLU A 54 -37.54 55.34 -16.18
CA GLU A 54 -36.80 56.40 -15.51
C GLU A 54 -36.08 57.36 -16.47
N ASP A 55 -36.02 58.63 -16.08
CA ASP A 55 -35.09 59.62 -16.65
C ASP A 55 -33.74 59.61 -15.92
N LEU A 56 -32.68 59.20 -16.62
CA LEU A 56 -31.31 59.10 -16.12
C LEU A 56 -30.46 60.37 -16.40
N PHE A 57 -31.09 61.48 -16.79
CA PHE A 57 -30.37 62.72 -17.10
C PHE A 57 -29.45 63.18 -15.97
N GLY A 58 -28.17 63.39 -16.31
CA GLY A 58 -27.14 63.88 -15.39
C GLY A 58 -26.60 62.85 -14.39
N LYS A 59 -26.97 61.56 -14.52
CA LYS A 59 -26.38 60.48 -13.71
C LYS A 59 -25.06 60.01 -14.33
N THR A 60 -24.00 59.98 -13.53
CA THR A 60 -22.67 59.51 -13.95
C THR A 60 -22.30 58.15 -13.37
N ASN A 61 -22.97 57.69 -12.31
CA ASN A 61 -22.73 56.39 -11.67
C ASN A 61 -24.07 55.66 -11.48
N LEU A 62 -24.18 54.46 -12.07
CA LEU A 62 -25.35 53.59 -12.01
C LEU A 62 -25.06 52.26 -11.31
N ALA A 63 -23.97 52.18 -10.54
CA ALA A 63 -23.60 50.96 -9.85
C ALA A 63 -24.71 50.47 -8.90
N ASN A 64 -24.99 49.16 -8.94
CA ASN A 64 -25.98 48.44 -8.12
C ASN A 64 -27.41 49.02 -8.15
N ARG A 65 -27.72 49.83 -9.16
CA ARG A 65 -28.92 50.66 -9.14
C ARG A 65 -30.23 49.87 -9.10
N TYR A 66 -30.29 48.73 -9.80
CA TYR A 66 -31.43 47.83 -9.85
C TYR A 66 -31.13 46.48 -9.18
N GLU A 67 -30.09 46.42 -8.35
CA GLU A 67 -29.66 45.17 -7.73
C GLU A 67 -30.76 44.54 -6.85
N GLY A 68 -30.93 43.22 -7.01
CA GLY A 68 -31.85 42.39 -6.23
C GLY A 68 -33.33 42.54 -6.59
N LEU A 69 -33.66 43.17 -7.72
CA LEU A 69 -35.04 43.24 -8.20
C LEU A 69 -35.42 41.95 -8.94
N VAL A 70 -35.58 40.86 -8.19
CA VAL A 70 -35.74 39.48 -8.69
C VAL A 70 -36.85 39.33 -9.76
N ASN A 71 -37.96 40.07 -9.62
CA ASN A 71 -39.10 40.00 -10.55
C ASN A 71 -39.08 41.07 -11.66
N LEU A 72 -38.02 41.87 -11.77
CA LEU A 72 -37.89 42.90 -12.80
C LEU A 72 -37.78 42.26 -14.18
N LYS A 73 -38.72 42.54 -15.08
CA LYS A 73 -38.79 41.94 -16.42
C LYS A 73 -38.19 42.78 -17.53
N ALA A 74 -38.35 44.10 -17.43
CA ALA A 74 -37.86 45.06 -18.42
C ALA A 74 -37.66 46.45 -17.78
N ILE A 75 -36.76 47.24 -18.38
CA ILE A 75 -36.54 48.65 -18.04
C ILE A 75 -36.72 49.52 -19.28
N ILE A 76 -37.27 50.72 -19.11
CA ILE A 76 -37.31 51.76 -20.14
C ILE A 76 -36.73 53.06 -19.59
N ALA A 77 -35.48 53.36 -19.95
CA ALA A 77 -34.82 54.58 -19.51
C ALA A 77 -34.60 55.59 -20.65
N PHE A 78 -34.66 56.88 -20.31
CA PHE A 78 -34.38 58.00 -21.22
C PHE A 78 -33.36 58.96 -20.59
N GLY A 79 -32.86 59.94 -21.35
CA GLY A 79 -31.93 60.95 -20.81
C GLY A 79 -30.53 60.42 -20.49
N PHE A 80 -30.19 59.23 -20.97
CA PHE A 80 -28.90 58.59 -20.71
C PHE A 80 -27.73 59.35 -21.38
N GLY A 81 -26.70 59.72 -20.61
CA GLY A 81 -25.47 60.33 -21.13
C GLY A 81 -24.45 60.69 -20.03
N ALA A 82 -23.16 60.48 -20.33
CA ALA A 82 -22.01 60.68 -19.43
C ALA A 82 -21.93 59.71 -18.22
N VAL A 83 -22.38 58.45 -18.37
CA VAL A 83 -22.20 57.41 -17.35
C VAL A 83 -20.79 56.83 -17.41
N GLU A 84 -20.14 56.72 -16.26
CA GLU A 84 -18.76 56.24 -16.10
C GLU A 84 -18.69 54.85 -15.41
N ASN A 85 -19.73 54.45 -14.67
CA ASN A 85 -19.78 53.18 -13.92
C ASN A 85 -21.18 52.53 -13.96
N MET A 86 -21.22 51.23 -14.31
CA MET A 86 -22.43 50.38 -14.36
C MET A 86 -22.28 49.06 -13.60
N GLU A 87 -21.33 48.99 -12.66
CA GLU A 87 -21.06 47.79 -11.87
C GLU A 87 -22.32 47.28 -11.16
N GLY A 88 -22.66 46.00 -11.33
CA GLY A 88 -23.77 45.37 -10.64
C GLY A 88 -25.15 45.97 -10.95
N MET A 89 -25.28 46.78 -12.01
CA MET A 89 -26.48 47.59 -12.25
C MET A 89 -27.77 46.78 -12.25
N PHE A 90 -27.77 45.56 -12.78
CA PHE A 90 -28.91 44.63 -12.80
C PHE A 90 -28.62 43.32 -12.03
N ARG A 91 -27.65 43.31 -11.11
CA ARG A 91 -27.28 42.09 -10.39
C ARG A 91 -28.48 41.49 -9.66
N GLY A 92 -28.73 40.19 -9.82
CA GLY A 92 -29.84 39.47 -9.19
C GLY A 92 -31.23 39.78 -9.76
N CYS A 93 -31.32 40.43 -10.92
CA CYS A 93 -32.60 40.61 -11.62
C CYS A 93 -32.97 39.33 -12.40
N GLU A 94 -33.32 38.26 -11.69
CA GLU A 94 -33.53 36.92 -12.25
C GLU A 94 -34.55 36.86 -13.39
N SER A 95 -35.60 37.69 -13.33
CA SER A 95 -36.67 37.76 -14.35
C SER A 95 -36.38 38.69 -15.54
N LEU A 96 -35.22 39.36 -15.56
CA LEU A 96 -34.90 40.34 -16.60
C LEU A 96 -34.63 39.63 -17.91
N ALA A 97 -35.55 39.76 -18.86
CA ALA A 97 -35.46 39.12 -20.17
C ALA A 97 -35.34 40.13 -21.32
N ASP A 98 -35.87 41.34 -21.15
CA ASP A 98 -35.87 42.36 -22.20
C ASP A 98 -35.03 43.58 -21.84
N ILE A 99 -33.94 43.74 -22.58
CA ILE A 99 -33.01 44.86 -22.48
C ILE A 99 -32.98 45.72 -23.75
N THR A 100 -33.97 45.62 -24.64
CA THR A 100 -33.98 46.31 -25.94
C THR A 100 -33.93 47.84 -25.82
N SER A 101 -34.41 48.41 -24.71
CA SER A 101 -34.31 49.86 -24.44
C SER A 101 -32.87 50.36 -24.29
N LEU A 102 -31.93 49.46 -23.94
CA LEU A 102 -30.52 49.77 -23.72
C LEU A 102 -29.77 50.07 -25.03
N LYS A 103 -30.35 49.73 -26.18
CA LYS A 103 -29.71 49.90 -27.50
C LYS A 103 -29.23 51.33 -27.78
N SER A 104 -29.93 52.33 -27.23
CA SER A 104 -29.65 53.75 -27.47
C SER A 104 -28.64 54.38 -26.51
N TRP A 105 -28.10 53.61 -25.56
CA TRP A 105 -27.22 54.13 -24.51
C TRP A 105 -25.80 54.38 -25.01
N ASP A 106 -25.28 55.59 -24.77
CA ASP A 106 -23.87 55.94 -25.04
C ASP A 106 -22.95 55.52 -23.89
N VAL A 107 -22.44 54.30 -23.97
CA VAL A 107 -21.55 53.71 -22.95
C VAL A 107 -20.06 54.05 -23.17
N SER A 108 -19.73 54.99 -24.06
CA SER A 108 -18.33 55.26 -24.46
C SER A 108 -17.42 55.77 -23.34
N GLN A 109 -17.98 56.23 -22.22
CA GLN A 109 -17.23 56.67 -21.03
C GLN A 109 -17.28 55.67 -19.88
N VAL A 110 -18.00 54.56 -20.02
CA VAL A 110 -18.11 53.55 -18.96
C VAL A 110 -16.78 52.82 -18.85
N THR A 111 -16.26 52.73 -17.62
CA THR A 111 -14.97 52.09 -17.30
C THR A 111 -15.11 50.74 -16.61
N SER A 112 -16.27 50.46 -16.01
CA SER A 112 -16.59 49.18 -15.38
C SER A 112 -18.04 48.76 -15.64
N MET A 113 -18.21 47.52 -16.08
CA MET A 113 -19.48 46.79 -16.18
C MET A 113 -19.44 45.47 -15.38
N ALA A 114 -18.56 45.40 -14.37
CA ALA A 114 -18.42 44.19 -13.56
C ALA A 114 -19.75 43.80 -12.92
N GLY A 115 -20.17 42.54 -13.08
CA GLY A 115 -21.43 42.00 -12.57
C GLY A 115 -22.70 42.68 -13.10
N MET A 116 -22.64 43.43 -14.20
CA MET A 116 -23.79 44.23 -14.67
C MET A 116 -25.08 43.42 -14.82
N PHE A 117 -25.01 42.20 -15.35
CA PHE A 117 -26.13 41.27 -15.54
C PHE A 117 -25.98 39.97 -14.72
N ASP A 118 -25.12 39.97 -13.70
CA ASP A 118 -24.89 38.80 -12.84
C ASP A 118 -26.20 38.34 -12.18
N GLY A 119 -26.61 37.09 -12.37
CA GLY A 119 -27.88 36.56 -11.86
C GLY A 119 -29.11 36.93 -12.69
N CYS A 120 -28.97 37.51 -13.88
CA CYS A 120 -30.08 37.70 -14.81
C CYS A 120 -30.44 36.39 -15.53
N ALA A 121 -30.99 35.42 -14.79
CA ALA A 121 -31.22 34.05 -15.24
C ALA A 121 -32.14 33.93 -16.47
N SER A 122 -33.08 34.86 -16.67
CA SER A 122 -34.01 34.90 -17.81
C SER A 122 -33.47 35.63 -19.05
N LEU A 123 -32.24 36.17 -19.01
CA LEU A 123 -31.68 36.96 -20.11
C LEU A 123 -31.23 36.04 -21.25
N GLU A 124 -31.98 36.04 -22.35
CA GLU A 124 -31.71 35.22 -23.56
C GLU A 124 -31.15 36.06 -24.72
N ASP A 125 -31.74 37.23 -25.00
CA ASP A 125 -31.39 38.09 -26.14
C ASP A 125 -30.59 39.32 -25.69
N ILE A 126 -29.31 39.35 -26.07
CA ILE A 126 -28.41 40.48 -25.81
C ILE A 126 -28.13 41.35 -27.06
N SER A 127 -28.93 41.23 -28.13
CA SER A 127 -28.75 42.01 -29.37
C SER A 127 -28.83 43.53 -29.16
N ALA A 128 -29.46 43.98 -28.07
CA ALA A 128 -29.46 45.38 -27.66
C ALA A 128 -28.05 45.95 -27.45
N LEU A 129 -27.06 45.11 -27.17
CA LEU A 129 -25.69 45.49 -26.85
C LEU A 129 -24.76 45.60 -28.07
N GLU A 130 -25.24 45.25 -29.27
CA GLU A 130 -24.40 45.11 -30.49
C GLU A 130 -23.70 46.42 -30.89
N GLU A 131 -24.36 47.57 -30.70
CA GLU A 131 -23.86 48.89 -31.13
C GLU A 131 -23.11 49.66 -30.02
N TRP A 132 -22.87 49.03 -28.86
CA TRP A 132 -22.17 49.67 -27.74
C TRP A 132 -20.68 49.88 -28.02
N ASN A 133 -20.20 51.11 -27.77
CA ASN A 133 -18.77 51.41 -27.76
C ASN A 133 -18.18 51.15 -26.37
N VAL A 134 -17.54 49.99 -26.19
CA VAL A 134 -16.95 49.55 -24.92
C VAL A 134 -15.45 49.81 -24.79
N SER A 135 -14.85 50.59 -25.70
CA SER A 135 -13.39 50.81 -25.74
C SER A 135 -12.79 51.44 -24.47
N SER A 136 -13.61 52.01 -23.57
CA SER A 136 -13.16 52.57 -22.28
C SER A 136 -13.20 51.56 -21.13
N LEU A 137 -13.74 50.35 -21.32
CA LEU A 137 -13.85 49.35 -20.26
C LEU A 137 -12.48 48.85 -19.81
N THR A 138 -12.33 48.75 -18.48
CA THR A 138 -11.15 48.16 -17.82
C THR A 138 -11.50 46.88 -17.07
N SER A 139 -12.76 46.72 -16.65
CA SER A 139 -13.27 45.50 -16.01
C SER A 139 -14.67 45.15 -16.49
N MET A 140 -14.86 43.86 -16.76
CA MET A 140 -16.14 43.22 -17.09
C MET A 140 -16.30 41.88 -16.36
N ALA A 141 -15.63 41.75 -15.21
CA ALA A 141 -15.67 40.56 -14.37
C ALA A 141 -17.11 40.19 -14.00
N ASN A 142 -17.45 38.91 -14.05
CA ASN A 142 -18.77 38.36 -13.72
C ASN A 142 -19.95 38.99 -14.51
N MET A 143 -19.73 39.70 -15.62
CA MET A 143 -20.77 40.54 -16.23
C MET A 143 -22.06 39.78 -16.57
N PHE A 144 -21.96 38.53 -17.05
CA PHE A 144 -23.10 37.66 -17.38
C PHE A 144 -23.11 36.39 -16.53
N ARG A 145 -22.48 36.41 -15.34
CA ARG A 145 -22.49 35.23 -14.46
C ARG A 145 -23.94 34.85 -14.11
N TYR A 146 -24.26 33.56 -14.02
CA TYR A 146 -25.62 33.06 -13.78
C TYR A 146 -26.70 33.52 -14.79
N CYS A 147 -26.33 33.95 -16.00
CA CYS A 147 -27.29 34.16 -17.09
C CYS A 147 -27.67 32.82 -17.74
N SER A 148 -28.35 31.95 -16.99
CA SER A 148 -28.59 30.56 -17.37
C SER A 148 -29.36 30.34 -18.67
N SER A 149 -30.17 31.31 -19.13
CA SER A 149 -30.91 31.27 -20.41
C SER A 149 -30.13 31.83 -21.60
N LEU A 150 -28.94 32.40 -21.40
CA LEU A 150 -28.15 33.02 -22.47
C LEU A 150 -27.56 31.95 -23.39
N GLU A 151 -27.99 31.90 -24.65
CA GLU A 151 -27.53 30.90 -25.62
C GLU A 151 -26.45 31.40 -26.60
N ASP A 152 -26.45 32.69 -26.91
CA ASP A 152 -25.70 33.29 -28.04
C ASP A 152 -25.09 34.64 -27.65
N VAL A 153 -23.77 34.79 -27.83
CA VAL A 153 -23.04 36.04 -27.58
C VAL A 153 -22.48 36.70 -28.85
N SER A 154 -22.99 36.34 -30.03
CA SER A 154 -22.59 36.93 -31.33
C SER A 154 -22.84 38.43 -31.42
N ALA A 155 -23.74 38.99 -30.60
CA ALA A 155 -23.93 40.44 -30.47
C ALA A 155 -22.64 41.17 -30.04
N LEU A 156 -21.71 40.49 -29.35
CA LEU A 156 -20.48 41.08 -28.83
C LEU A 156 -19.31 41.13 -29.84
N LYS A 157 -19.55 40.73 -31.11
CA LYS A 157 -18.52 40.51 -32.14
C LYS A 157 -17.63 41.71 -32.50
N ASP A 158 -18.13 42.93 -32.26
CA ASP A 158 -17.47 44.19 -32.63
C ASP A 158 -17.07 45.03 -31.40
N TRP A 159 -17.16 44.44 -30.20
CA TRP A 159 -16.67 45.06 -28.97
C TRP A 159 -15.13 45.15 -28.98
N ASP A 160 -14.61 46.35 -28.69
CA ASP A 160 -13.20 46.60 -28.47
C ASP A 160 -12.87 46.44 -26.97
N VAL A 161 -12.35 45.27 -26.61
CA VAL A 161 -11.98 44.92 -25.23
C VAL A 161 -10.48 45.12 -24.96
N SER A 162 -9.75 45.82 -25.83
CA SER A 162 -8.29 45.97 -25.72
C SER A 162 -7.82 46.66 -24.44
N ASN A 163 -8.67 47.43 -23.75
CA ASN A 163 -8.36 48.07 -22.46
C ASN A 163 -8.77 47.24 -21.23
N VAL A 164 -9.43 46.09 -21.42
CA VAL A 164 -9.88 45.23 -20.33
C VAL A 164 -8.69 44.51 -19.71
N THR A 165 -8.60 44.57 -18.39
CA THR A 165 -7.56 43.89 -17.60
C THR A 165 -8.10 42.74 -16.77
N ASP A 166 -9.42 42.73 -16.52
CA ASP A 166 -10.10 41.77 -15.66
C ASP A 166 -11.44 41.31 -16.27
N MET A 167 -11.56 39.99 -16.51
CA MET A 167 -12.76 39.34 -17.04
C MET A 167 -13.07 37.98 -16.38
N HIS A 168 -12.60 37.75 -15.14
CA HIS A 168 -12.91 36.51 -14.41
C HIS A 168 -14.43 36.26 -14.34
N TYR A 169 -14.87 35.00 -14.47
CA TYR A 169 -16.27 34.56 -14.35
C TYR A 169 -17.29 35.18 -15.31
N ILE A 170 -16.88 35.84 -16.39
CA ILE A 170 -17.81 36.62 -17.23
C ILE A 170 -19.04 35.84 -17.70
N PHE A 171 -18.93 34.56 -18.09
CA PHE A 171 -20.04 33.71 -18.51
C PHE A 171 -20.23 32.50 -17.58
N SER A 172 -19.69 32.55 -16.36
CA SER A 172 -19.80 31.44 -15.41
C SER A 172 -21.28 31.12 -15.11
N GLU A 173 -21.64 29.85 -15.16
CA GLU A 173 -22.98 29.30 -14.93
C GLU A 173 -24.04 29.76 -15.96
N CYS A 174 -23.59 30.14 -17.17
CA CYS A 174 -24.44 30.25 -18.35
C CYS A 174 -24.69 28.87 -18.97
N TYR A 175 -25.50 28.02 -18.32
CA TYR A 175 -25.69 26.62 -18.71
C TYR A 175 -26.13 26.42 -20.18
N SER A 176 -26.93 27.35 -20.72
CA SER A 176 -27.45 27.27 -22.11
C SER A 176 -26.50 27.84 -23.17
N LEU A 177 -25.37 28.43 -22.78
CA LEU A 177 -24.45 29.11 -23.71
C LEU A 177 -23.82 28.12 -24.69
N LYS A 178 -24.06 28.34 -25.98
CA LYS A 178 -23.58 27.45 -27.06
C LYS A 178 -22.81 28.19 -28.15
N ASP A 179 -23.20 29.41 -28.51
CA ASP A 179 -22.55 30.20 -29.54
C ASP A 179 -21.67 31.29 -28.94
N ILE A 180 -20.37 31.03 -28.89
CA ILE A 180 -19.33 31.97 -28.43
C ILE A 180 -18.61 32.69 -29.59
N SER A 181 -19.16 32.66 -30.81
CA SER A 181 -18.50 33.22 -32.01
C SER A 181 -18.26 34.73 -31.94
N GLY A 182 -19.02 35.45 -31.10
CA GLY A 182 -18.80 36.87 -30.81
C GLY A 182 -17.43 37.17 -30.20
N LEU A 183 -16.77 36.21 -29.56
CA LEU A 183 -15.49 36.44 -28.88
C LEU A 183 -14.27 36.40 -29.81
N LYS A 184 -14.47 36.05 -31.08
CA LYS A 184 -13.40 35.72 -32.03
C LYS A 184 -12.43 36.86 -32.34
N LYS A 185 -12.89 38.11 -32.25
CA LYS A 185 -12.09 39.31 -32.56
C LYS A 185 -11.58 40.04 -31.32
N TRP A 186 -11.90 39.55 -30.12
CA TRP A 186 -11.50 40.20 -28.88
C TRP A 186 -9.97 40.21 -28.75
N ASP A 187 -9.41 41.39 -28.52
CA ASP A 187 -8.01 41.57 -28.15
C ASP A 187 -7.89 41.48 -26.62
N VAL A 188 -7.45 40.31 -26.14
CA VAL A 188 -7.32 40.02 -24.71
C VAL A 188 -5.89 40.22 -24.20
N GLY A 189 -5.00 40.85 -24.98
CA GLY A 189 -3.57 40.95 -24.65
C GLY A 189 -3.25 41.73 -23.37
N ASN A 190 -4.20 42.52 -22.84
CA ASN A 190 -4.08 43.23 -21.57
C ASN A 190 -4.75 42.53 -20.38
N VAL A 191 -5.48 41.42 -20.62
CA VAL A 191 -6.14 40.64 -19.58
C VAL A 191 -5.11 39.88 -18.77
N ARG A 192 -5.29 39.88 -17.44
CA ARG A 192 -4.38 39.21 -16.51
C ARG A 192 -4.98 37.97 -15.85
N ASP A 193 -6.28 38.01 -15.54
CA ASP A 193 -7.02 36.91 -14.91
C ASP A 193 -8.19 36.46 -15.80
N MET A 194 -8.18 35.18 -16.16
CA MET A 194 -9.18 34.50 -16.99
C MET A 194 -9.86 33.34 -16.24
N ALA A 195 -9.76 33.30 -14.91
CA ALA A 195 -10.38 32.24 -14.12
C ALA A 195 -11.89 32.17 -14.36
N CYS A 196 -12.38 30.93 -14.49
CA CYS A 196 -13.80 30.60 -14.52
C CYS A 196 -14.64 31.27 -15.62
N ILE A 197 -14.05 31.77 -16.72
CA ILE A 197 -14.80 32.47 -17.77
C ILE A 197 -16.02 31.70 -18.27
N PHE A 198 -15.89 30.38 -18.50
CA PHE A 198 -16.96 29.48 -18.96
C PHE A 198 -17.26 28.36 -17.94
N ASP A 199 -16.98 28.60 -16.66
CA ASP A 199 -17.24 27.63 -15.59
C ASP A 199 -18.74 27.25 -15.57
N PHE A 200 -19.06 25.96 -15.63
CA PHE A 200 -20.40 25.37 -15.81
C PHE A 200 -21.18 25.88 -17.03
N CYS A 201 -20.52 26.20 -18.14
CA CYS A 201 -21.19 26.36 -19.44
C CYS A 201 -21.40 25.00 -20.12
N GLU A 202 -22.39 24.24 -19.64
CA GLU A 202 -22.65 22.84 -20.03
C GLU A 202 -22.91 22.64 -21.54
N SER A 203 -23.43 23.66 -22.24
CA SER A 203 -23.83 23.58 -23.65
C SER A 203 -22.73 23.91 -24.67
N ILE A 204 -21.54 24.35 -24.24
CA ILE A 204 -20.45 24.69 -25.17
C ILE A 204 -19.83 23.41 -25.76
N VAL A 205 -19.86 23.29 -27.10
CA VAL A 205 -19.28 22.14 -27.82
C VAL A 205 -17.92 22.46 -28.45
N ASP A 206 -17.72 23.70 -28.89
CA ASP A 206 -16.62 24.13 -29.76
C ASP A 206 -16.07 25.49 -29.32
N ILE A 207 -14.80 25.53 -28.94
CA ILE A 207 -14.13 26.78 -28.50
C ILE A 207 -13.23 27.40 -29.58
N SER A 208 -13.40 27.03 -30.85
CA SER A 208 -12.61 27.56 -31.97
C SER A 208 -12.63 29.09 -32.10
N ALA A 209 -13.62 29.77 -31.52
CA ALA A 209 -13.66 31.22 -31.42
C ALA A 209 -12.42 31.79 -30.70
N LEU A 210 -11.85 31.07 -29.73
CA LEU A 210 -10.75 31.54 -28.88
C LEU A 210 -9.36 31.41 -29.53
N LYS A 211 -9.27 30.93 -30.78
CA LYS A 211 -8.00 30.56 -31.44
C LYS A 211 -6.97 31.70 -31.52
N ASN A 212 -7.44 32.95 -31.55
CA ASN A 212 -6.58 34.14 -31.71
C ASN A 212 -6.31 34.88 -30.40
N TRP A 213 -6.76 34.35 -29.25
CA TRP A 213 -6.46 34.96 -27.96
C TRP A 213 -4.98 34.84 -27.64
N ASP A 214 -4.37 35.96 -27.24
CA ASP A 214 -2.99 36.03 -26.78
C ASP A 214 -2.97 35.96 -25.25
N LEU A 215 -2.40 34.87 -24.71
CA LEU A 215 -2.32 34.63 -23.27
C LEU A 215 -0.98 35.09 -22.67
N SER A 216 -0.13 35.75 -23.44
CA SER A 216 1.20 36.17 -22.96
C SER A 216 1.18 37.12 -21.76
N SER A 217 0.05 37.77 -21.44
CA SER A 217 -0.10 38.59 -20.22
C SER A 217 -0.89 37.90 -19.08
N VAL A 218 -1.45 36.72 -19.34
CA VAL A 218 -2.35 36.02 -18.43
C VAL A 218 -1.56 35.18 -17.44
N PHE A 219 -1.92 35.24 -16.16
CA PHE A 219 -1.28 34.45 -15.11
C PHE A 219 -2.22 33.43 -14.43
N ASN A 220 -3.51 33.44 -14.75
CA ASN A 220 -4.53 32.59 -14.14
C ASN A 220 -5.60 32.17 -15.16
N ILE A 221 -5.75 30.86 -15.38
CA ILE A 221 -6.81 30.23 -16.19
C ILE A 221 -7.57 29.14 -15.41
N THR A 222 -7.54 29.23 -14.08
CA THR A 222 -8.18 28.24 -13.19
C THR A 222 -9.64 28.01 -13.55
N ALA A 223 -10.04 26.73 -13.67
CA ALA A 223 -11.42 26.31 -13.91
C ALA A 223 -12.13 27.00 -15.10
N MET A 224 -11.37 27.50 -16.09
CA MET A 224 -11.95 28.29 -17.20
C MET A 224 -13.03 27.53 -17.97
N PHE A 225 -12.93 26.20 -18.08
CA PHE A 225 -13.91 25.33 -18.75
C PHE A 225 -14.45 24.23 -17.82
N ARG A 226 -14.33 24.38 -16.50
CA ARG A 226 -14.88 23.40 -15.57
C ARG A 226 -16.39 23.25 -15.82
N GLY A 227 -16.94 22.05 -15.79
CA GLY A 227 -18.36 21.79 -16.01
C GLY A 227 -18.85 22.03 -17.44
N CYS A 228 -17.98 22.26 -18.42
CA CYS A 228 -18.37 22.30 -19.83
C CYS A 228 -18.62 20.87 -20.37
N GLU A 229 -19.68 20.22 -19.89
CA GLU A 229 -19.96 18.79 -20.14
C GLU A 229 -20.02 18.43 -21.64
N SER A 230 -20.50 19.34 -22.50
CA SER A 230 -20.60 19.11 -23.94
C SER A 230 -19.32 19.40 -24.74
N LEU A 231 -18.24 19.87 -24.10
CA LEU A 231 -17.04 20.36 -24.78
C LEU A 231 -16.27 19.23 -25.47
N LYS A 232 -16.11 19.33 -26.80
CA LYS A 232 -15.39 18.33 -27.61
C LYS A 232 -14.19 18.89 -28.35
N LYS A 233 -14.28 20.13 -28.85
CA LYS A 233 -13.30 20.69 -29.79
C LYS A 233 -12.45 21.77 -29.15
N ILE A 234 -11.30 21.37 -28.61
CA ILE A 234 -10.35 22.28 -27.95
C ILE A 234 -9.18 22.74 -28.85
N SER A 235 -9.31 22.62 -30.17
CA SER A 235 -8.22 22.96 -31.12
C SER A 235 -7.74 24.41 -31.06
N ALA A 236 -8.53 25.32 -30.48
CA ALA A 236 -8.17 26.71 -30.24
C ALA A 236 -6.95 26.87 -29.34
N LEU A 237 -6.74 25.92 -28.42
CA LEU A 237 -5.76 26.02 -27.34
C LEU A 237 -4.32 25.70 -27.77
N LYS A 238 -4.13 25.20 -29.00
CA LYS A 238 -2.88 24.64 -29.48
C LYS A 238 -1.66 25.58 -29.38
N ASN A 239 -1.90 26.89 -29.48
CA ASN A 239 -0.86 27.92 -29.52
C ASN A 239 -0.89 28.85 -28.30
N TRP A 240 -1.59 28.46 -27.23
CA TRP A 240 -1.60 29.26 -26.00
C TRP A 240 -0.22 29.24 -25.34
N ASP A 241 0.26 30.43 -24.98
CA ASP A 241 1.49 30.62 -24.22
C ASP A 241 1.16 30.64 -22.73
N LEU A 242 1.75 29.71 -21.98
CA LEU A 242 1.53 29.52 -20.53
C LEU A 242 2.74 29.96 -19.70
N THR A 243 3.74 30.60 -20.31
CA THR A 243 5.00 30.91 -19.64
C THR A 243 4.87 31.91 -18.48
N ASN A 244 3.81 32.72 -18.46
CA ASN A 244 3.51 33.71 -17.42
C ASN A 244 2.51 33.25 -16.35
N MET A 245 2.14 31.96 -16.33
CA MET A 245 1.24 31.43 -15.29
C MET A 245 1.84 31.59 -13.89
N SER A 246 1.01 32.03 -12.93
CA SER A 246 1.43 32.23 -11.54
C SER A 246 1.56 30.89 -10.80
N GLU A 247 2.51 30.81 -9.85
CA GLU A 247 2.71 29.62 -9.00
C GLU A 247 1.43 29.19 -8.23
N ASN A 248 0.49 30.10 -7.99
CA ASN A 248 -0.67 29.85 -7.14
C ASN A 248 -1.90 29.28 -7.86
N SER A 249 -1.99 29.36 -9.20
CA SER A 249 -3.27 29.18 -9.92
C SER A 249 -3.13 28.52 -11.31
N SER A 250 -2.10 27.71 -11.50
CA SER A 250 -1.67 27.30 -12.85
C SER A 250 -2.22 25.94 -13.29
N LEU A 251 -3.31 25.92 -14.07
CA LEU A 251 -4.03 24.75 -14.63
C LEU A 251 -5.02 24.01 -13.71
N LEU A 252 -5.22 24.48 -12.48
CA LEU A 252 -6.21 23.91 -11.55
C LEU A 252 -7.59 23.76 -12.20
N SER A 253 -8.12 22.54 -12.20
CA SER A 253 -9.48 22.20 -12.64
C SER A 253 -9.88 22.70 -14.03
N LEU A 254 -8.94 23.02 -14.92
CA LEU A 254 -9.25 23.72 -16.18
C LEU A 254 -10.30 23.02 -17.05
N PHE A 255 -10.30 21.68 -17.11
CA PHE A 255 -11.30 20.88 -17.83
C PHE A 255 -12.12 19.96 -16.90
N ASN A 256 -12.13 20.21 -15.60
CA ASN A 256 -12.86 19.37 -14.65
C ASN A 256 -14.33 19.20 -15.09
N ASN A 257 -14.87 17.98 -15.10
CA ASN A 257 -16.20 17.62 -15.57
C ASN A 257 -16.51 17.99 -17.05
N CYS A 258 -15.50 18.12 -17.91
CA CYS A 258 -15.70 18.12 -19.37
C CYS A 258 -15.94 16.69 -19.87
N SER A 259 -17.07 16.08 -19.51
CA SER A 259 -17.35 14.65 -19.72
C SER A 259 -17.33 14.21 -21.19
N ALA A 260 -17.62 15.09 -22.14
CA ALA A 260 -17.55 14.81 -23.58
C ALA A 260 -16.15 14.98 -24.21
N LEU A 261 -15.14 15.43 -23.46
CA LEU A 261 -13.79 15.67 -23.98
C LEU A 261 -13.07 14.35 -24.25
N GLU A 262 -12.77 14.06 -25.52
CA GLU A 262 -12.06 12.83 -25.93
C GLU A 262 -10.66 13.12 -26.52
N ASP A 263 -10.53 14.16 -27.36
CA ASP A 263 -9.28 14.49 -28.05
C ASP A 263 -8.54 15.66 -27.37
N ILE A 264 -7.47 15.31 -26.65
CA ILE A 264 -6.57 16.26 -25.98
C ILE A 264 -5.31 16.60 -26.81
N SER A 265 -5.25 16.23 -28.09
CA SER A 265 -4.05 16.43 -28.95
C SER A 265 -3.67 17.89 -29.17
N ALA A 266 -4.59 18.83 -28.92
CA ALA A 266 -4.31 20.26 -28.93
C ALA A 266 -3.23 20.66 -27.89
N LEU A 267 -3.12 19.92 -26.78
CA LEU A 267 -2.29 20.28 -25.62
C LEU A 267 -0.84 19.80 -25.75
N LYS A 268 -0.51 19.03 -26.78
CA LYS A 268 0.77 18.31 -26.92
C LYS A 268 2.04 19.16 -26.91
N ASN A 269 1.90 20.45 -27.21
CA ASN A 269 3.00 21.41 -27.35
C ASN A 269 2.98 22.50 -26.28
N TRP A 270 2.12 22.37 -25.26
CA TRP A 270 2.12 23.29 -24.14
C TRP A 270 3.45 23.20 -23.39
N ASP A 271 4.03 24.36 -23.10
CA ASP A 271 5.14 24.47 -22.16
C ASP A 271 4.56 24.54 -20.75
N VAL A 272 4.71 23.46 -20.01
CA VAL A 272 4.24 23.33 -18.62
C VAL A 272 5.39 23.34 -17.61
N SER A 273 6.61 23.71 -18.03
CA SER A 273 7.79 23.67 -17.18
C SER A 273 7.71 24.58 -15.96
N ASN A 274 6.94 25.68 -16.00
CA ASN A 274 6.73 26.59 -14.87
C ASN A 274 5.51 26.23 -14.00
N ILE A 275 4.77 25.17 -14.34
CA ILE A 275 3.51 24.83 -13.67
C ILE A 275 3.81 24.05 -12.39
N THR A 276 3.25 24.49 -11.27
CA THR A 276 3.42 23.83 -9.95
C THR A 276 2.16 23.11 -9.47
N ARG A 277 0.95 23.48 -9.96
CA ARG A 277 -0.34 23.03 -9.40
C ARG A 277 -1.38 22.67 -10.46
N MET A 278 -1.48 21.41 -10.86
CA MET A 278 -2.43 20.96 -11.90
C MET A 278 -3.56 20.05 -11.37
N ALA A 279 -3.85 20.12 -10.06
CA ALA A 279 -4.88 19.30 -9.45
C ALA A 279 -6.23 19.41 -10.18
N GLY A 280 -6.85 18.25 -10.42
CA GLY A 280 -8.15 18.11 -11.07
C GLY A 280 -8.23 18.57 -12.53
N LEU A 281 -7.11 18.76 -13.25
CA LEU A 281 -7.10 19.27 -14.63
C LEU A 281 -8.09 18.53 -15.55
N PHE A 282 -8.13 17.20 -15.48
CA PHE A 282 -9.02 16.34 -16.27
C PHE A 282 -9.99 15.52 -15.42
N ASP A 283 -10.17 15.88 -14.15
CA ASP A 283 -11.09 15.19 -13.25
C ASP A 283 -12.51 15.18 -13.84
N GLY A 284 -13.17 14.03 -13.97
CA GLY A 284 -14.49 13.88 -14.58
C GLY A 284 -14.52 13.94 -16.11
N CYS A 285 -13.37 13.95 -16.79
CA CYS A 285 -13.28 13.84 -18.26
C CYS A 285 -13.50 12.39 -18.72
N SER A 286 -14.70 11.86 -18.49
CA SER A 286 -15.04 10.44 -18.66
C SER A 286 -14.88 9.88 -20.08
N SER A 287 -14.73 10.72 -21.11
CA SER A 287 -14.51 10.31 -22.51
C SER A 287 -13.04 10.20 -22.92
N ILE A 288 -12.08 10.66 -22.11
CA ILE A 288 -10.64 10.57 -22.44
C ILE A 288 -10.20 9.10 -22.38
N LYS A 289 -9.54 8.64 -23.44
CA LYS A 289 -9.00 7.26 -23.53
C LYS A 289 -7.49 7.19 -23.53
N ASN A 290 -6.81 8.24 -23.97
CA ASN A 290 -5.39 8.19 -24.34
C ASN A 290 -4.65 9.46 -23.92
N LEU A 291 -3.57 9.30 -23.14
CA LEU A 291 -2.75 10.40 -22.61
C LEU A 291 -1.45 10.64 -23.39
N SER A 292 -1.23 9.97 -24.53
CA SER A 292 0.01 10.10 -25.32
C SER A 292 0.30 11.53 -25.80
N ALA A 293 -0.71 12.40 -25.85
CA ALA A 293 -0.54 13.83 -26.11
C ALA A 293 0.35 14.52 -25.05
N LEU A 294 0.35 14.03 -23.81
CA LEU A 294 1.04 14.65 -22.66
C LEU A 294 2.50 14.18 -22.50
N LYS A 295 2.99 13.33 -23.41
CA LYS A 295 4.30 12.65 -23.28
C LYS A 295 5.53 13.55 -23.18
N ASN A 296 5.41 14.79 -23.64
CA ASN A 296 6.50 15.76 -23.70
C ASN A 296 6.34 16.89 -22.66
N TRP A 297 5.36 16.78 -21.76
CA TRP A 297 5.18 17.75 -20.70
C TRP A 297 6.32 17.64 -19.69
N ASP A 298 6.93 18.78 -19.37
CA ASP A 298 7.89 18.90 -18.27
C ASP A 298 7.14 19.21 -16.97
N VAL A 299 6.89 18.17 -16.17
CA VAL A 299 6.17 18.28 -14.89
C VAL A 299 7.11 18.33 -13.68
N SER A 300 8.41 18.57 -13.88
CA SER A 300 9.44 18.53 -12.83
C SER A 300 9.28 19.58 -11.72
N ASN A 301 8.38 20.56 -11.91
CA ASN A 301 8.03 21.57 -10.90
C ASN A 301 6.67 21.33 -10.23
N VAL A 302 5.92 20.31 -10.65
CA VAL A 302 4.59 20.01 -10.11
C VAL A 302 4.71 19.40 -8.72
N THR A 303 3.98 19.96 -7.76
CA THR A 303 3.96 19.48 -6.37
C THR A 303 2.68 18.72 -6.00
N SER A 304 1.59 18.90 -6.77
CA SER A 304 0.33 18.17 -6.58
C SER A 304 -0.25 17.66 -7.90
N LEU A 305 -0.50 16.35 -7.94
CA LEU A 305 -1.18 15.60 -8.98
C LEU A 305 -2.58 15.12 -8.50
N GLU A 306 -3.09 15.71 -7.42
CA GLU A 306 -4.38 15.36 -6.81
C GLU A 306 -5.51 15.37 -7.85
N ARG A 307 -6.27 14.26 -7.89
CA ARG A 307 -7.40 14.04 -8.79
C ARG A 307 -7.11 14.31 -10.27
N LEU A 308 -5.85 14.29 -10.73
CA LEU A 308 -5.49 14.78 -12.07
C LEU A 308 -6.29 14.12 -13.20
N PHE A 309 -6.56 12.83 -13.07
CA PHE A 309 -7.34 12.01 -14.00
C PHE A 309 -8.49 11.28 -13.28
N ALA A 310 -8.94 11.77 -12.13
CA ALA A 310 -10.07 11.17 -11.43
C ALA A 310 -11.30 11.11 -12.33
N ASP A 311 -12.12 10.08 -12.20
CA ASP A 311 -13.37 9.85 -12.92
C ASP A 311 -13.23 9.90 -14.47
N CYS A 312 -12.01 9.69 -14.99
CA CYS A 312 -11.75 9.43 -16.41
C CYS A 312 -12.09 7.97 -16.74
N SER A 313 -13.35 7.58 -16.63
CA SER A 313 -13.79 6.17 -16.66
C SER A 313 -13.48 5.42 -17.96
N SER A 314 -13.29 6.10 -19.10
CA SER A 314 -12.86 5.50 -20.37
C SER A 314 -11.34 5.38 -20.56
N LEU A 315 -10.52 5.80 -19.59
CA LEU A 315 -9.07 5.88 -19.71
C LEU A 315 -8.44 4.47 -19.79
N THR A 316 -7.70 4.20 -20.87
CA THR A 316 -7.01 2.91 -21.09
C THR A 316 -5.52 3.07 -21.34
N ASP A 317 -5.08 4.14 -22.02
CA ASP A 317 -3.67 4.35 -22.37
C ASP A 317 -3.05 5.52 -21.60
N ILE A 318 -2.27 5.17 -20.56
CA ILE A 318 -1.48 6.10 -19.74
C ILE A 318 0.00 6.19 -20.17
N SER A 319 0.38 5.67 -21.35
CA SER A 319 1.79 5.62 -21.80
C SER A 319 2.47 6.98 -21.91
N GLY A 320 1.69 8.04 -22.06
CA GLY A 320 2.15 9.43 -22.04
C GLY A 320 2.82 9.84 -20.72
N LEU A 321 2.58 9.12 -19.62
CA LEU A 321 3.10 9.49 -18.30
C LEU A 321 4.49 8.89 -17.99
N SER A 322 4.99 8.01 -18.85
CA SER A 322 6.17 7.17 -18.59
C SER A 322 7.50 7.90 -18.40
N ASN A 323 7.61 9.15 -18.88
CA ASN A 323 8.81 9.98 -18.75
C ASN A 323 8.59 11.23 -17.88
N TRP A 324 7.47 11.31 -17.17
CA TRP A 324 7.22 12.41 -16.25
C TRP A 324 8.20 12.33 -15.08
N ASP A 325 8.88 13.44 -14.81
CA ASP A 325 9.66 13.64 -13.59
C ASP A 325 8.72 14.16 -12.50
N ILE A 326 8.29 13.27 -11.61
CA ILE A 326 7.43 13.61 -10.47
C ILE A 326 8.22 13.79 -9.17
N SER A 327 9.55 13.94 -9.23
CA SER A 327 10.40 13.95 -8.04
C SER A 327 10.08 15.07 -7.04
N LYS A 328 9.33 16.10 -7.42
CA LYS A 328 8.83 17.16 -6.52
C LYS A 328 7.37 16.99 -6.07
N ALA A 329 6.67 15.97 -6.57
CA ALA A 329 5.30 15.72 -6.18
C ALA A 329 5.23 15.29 -4.70
N GLU A 330 4.36 15.92 -3.95
CA GLU A 330 4.08 15.60 -2.54
C GLU A 330 2.69 14.95 -2.38
N ASN A 331 1.73 15.32 -3.25
CA ASN A 331 0.34 14.90 -3.18
C ASN A 331 -0.10 14.23 -4.50
N MET A 332 -0.58 12.99 -4.39
CA MET A 332 -1.11 12.16 -5.49
C MET A 332 -2.48 11.55 -5.13
N LEU A 333 -3.21 12.17 -4.19
CA LEU A 333 -4.53 11.73 -3.76
C LEU A 333 -5.47 11.54 -4.95
N GLU A 334 -6.15 10.40 -5.01
CA GLU A 334 -7.23 10.12 -5.97
C GLU A 334 -6.83 10.29 -7.45
N MET A 335 -5.54 10.25 -7.80
CA MET A 335 -5.05 10.64 -9.13
C MET A 335 -5.73 9.89 -10.29
N PHE A 336 -6.05 8.61 -10.11
CA PHE A 336 -6.76 7.74 -11.04
C PHE A 336 -8.05 7.14 -10.44
N CYS A 337 -8.57 7.74 -9.37
CA CYS A 337 -9.83 7.30 -8.76
C CYS A 337 -10.94 7.28 -9.82
N GLY A 338 -11.74 6.22 -9.92
CA GLY A 338 -12.82 6.09 -10.91
C GLY A 338 -12.37 5.85 -12.36
N CYS A 339 -11.09 5.53 -12.61
CA CYS A 339 -10.64 5.09 -13.93
C CYS A 339 -11.05 3.63 -14.22
N GLU A 340 -12.35 3.39 -14.35
CA GLU A 340 -12.97 2.05 -14.50
C GLU A 340 -12.34 1.19 -15.61
N SER A 341 -11.94 1.79 -16.73
CA SER A 341 -11.36 1.08 -17.88
C SER A 341 -9.85 0.81 -17.81
N LEU A 342 -9.15 1.25 -16.75
CA LEU A 342 -7.69 1.15 -16.68
C LEU A 342 -7.25 -0.28 -16.34
N GLU A 343 -6.62 -0.97 -17.29
CA GLU A 343 -6.21 -2.38 -17.11
C GLU A 343 -4.86 -2.58 -16.39
N GLY A 344 -3.96 -1.59 -16.45
CA GLY A 344 -2.61 -1.73 -15.89
C GLY A 344 -1.83 -0.41 -15.76
N VAL A 345 -0.84 -0.41 -14.86
CA VAL A 345 -0.10 0.80 -14.46
C VAL A 345 1.38 0.78 -14.85
N SER A 346 1.76 -0.03 -15.84
CA SER A 346 3.16 -0.24 -16.28
C SER A 346 3.94 1.04 -16.58
N SER A 347 3.26 2.13 -16.94
CA SER A 347 3.86 3.43 -17.23
C SER A 347 4.41 4.15 -16.00
N LEU A 348 4.01 3.76 -14.79
CA LEU A 348 4.33 4.46 -13.55
C LEU A 348 5.59 3.94 -12.84
N GLY A 349 6.19 2.85 -13.33
CA GLY A 349 7.29 2.16 -12.62
C GLY A 349 8.61 2.93 -12.49
N LYS A 350 8.77 4.05 -13.21
CA LYS A 350 9.97 4.91 -13.14
C LYS A 350 9.79 6.14 -12.26
N TRP A 351 8.61 6.32 -11.68
CA TRP A 351 8.31 7.48 -10.86
C TRP A 351 9.11 7.46 -9.56
N ASP A 352 9.68 8.61 -9.21
CA ASP A 352 10.39 8.82 -7.95
C ASP A 352 9.40 9.33 -6.89
N LEU A 353 9.03 8.45 -5.95
CA LEU A 353 8.08 8.74 -4.88
C LEU A 353 8.76 9.31 -3.62
N SER A 354 10.06 9.61 -3.66
CA SER A 354 10.83 10.00 -2.47
C SER A 354 10.36 11.29 -1.79
N ASN A 355 9.49 12.09 -2.40
CA ASN A 355 8.83 13.26 -1.79
C ASN A 355 7.32 13.11 -1.57
N VAL A 356 6.70 12.01 -2.02
CA VAL A 356 5.26 11.78 -1.88
C VAL A 356 4.93 11.49 -0.42
N ILE A 357 3.95 12.23 0.11
CA ILE A 357 3.44 12.05 1.48
C ILE A 357 1.99 11.58 1.51
N ALA A 358 1.22 11.77 0.41
CA ALA A 358 -0.20 11.43 0.34
C ALA A 358 -0.54 10.77 -1.01
N MET A 359 -1.14 9.57 -0.97
CA MET A 359 -1.61 8.81 -2.14
C MET A 359 -2.89 7.99 -1.85
N ASP A 360 -3.64 8.37 -0.81
CA ASP A 360 -4.93 7.74 -0.50
C ASP A 360 -5.85 7.74 -1.75
N ASP A 361 -6.59 6.65 -1.92
CA ASP A 361 -7.57 6.43 -2.98
C ASP A 361 -7.03 6.56 -4.43
N MET A 362 -5.71 6.49 -4.64
CA MET A 362 -5.09 6.75 -5.96
C MET A 362 -5.67 5.91 -7.09
N PHE A 363 -5.99 4.62 -6.85
CA PHE A 363 -6.60 3.71 -7.83
C PHE A 363 -8.00 3.23 -7.42
N ASN A 364 -8.65 3.92 -6.48
CA ASN A 364 -9.99 3.55 -6.03
C ASN A 364 -10.96 3.50 -7.22
N GLY A 365 -11.73 2.43 -7.39
CA GLY A 365 -12.68 2.27 -8.49
C GLY A 365 -12.05 2.00 -9.86
N CYS A 366 -10.76 1.64 -9.93
CA CYS A 366 -10.17 1.10 -11.16
C CYS A 366 -10.61 -0.36 -11.37
N GLU A 367 -11.88 -0.56 -11.75
CA GLU A 367 -12.54 -1.87 -11.77
C GLU A 367 -11.81 -2.93 -12.63
N LEU A 368 -11.22 -2.54 -13.76
CA LEU A 368 -10.49 -3.45 -14.67
C LEU A 368 -8.99 -3.58 -14.38
N LEU A 369 -8.47 -2.97 -13.31
CA LEU A 369 -7.04 -2.99 -13.01
C LEU A 369 -6.55 -4.40 -12.63
N THR A 370 -5.64 -4.96 -13.44
CA THR A 370 -5.07 -6.30 -13.23
C THR A 370 -3.55 -6.29 -13.08
N ASP A 371 -2.85 -5.40 -13.79
CA ASP A 371 -1.37 -5.35 -13.79
C ASP A 371 -0.83 -4.18 -12.97
N ILE A 372 -0.37 -4.50 -11.75
CA ILE A 372 0.36 -3.59 -10.85
C ILE A 372 1.86 -3.94 -10.72
N SER A 373 2.41 -4.74 -11.65
CA SER A 373 3.79 -5.26 -11.57
C SER A 373 4.87 -4.18 -11.51
N SER A 374 4.59 -3.01 -12.08
CA SER A 374 5.50 -1.85 -12.07
C SER A 374 5.66 -1.17 -10.71
N LEU A 375 4.79 -1.46 -9.74
CA LEU A 375 4.79 -0.80 -8.43
C LEU A 375 5.79 -1.42 -7.44
N LYS A 376 6.42 -2.55 -7.79
CA LYS A 376 7.30 -3.32 -6.90
C LYS A 376 8.49 -2.54 -6.33
N ASP A 377 9.00 -1.56 -7.08
CA ASP A 377 10.22 -0.81 -6.75
C ASP A 377 9.89 0.59 -6.19
N TRP A 378 8.63 0.89 -5.89
CA TRP A 378 8.22 2.18 -5.33
C TRP A 378 8.74 2.36 -3.90
N ASP A 379 9.43 3.47 -3.66
CA ASP A 379 9.82 3.91 -2.32
C ASP A 379 8.65 4.64 -1.65
N ILE A 380 7.98 3.95 -0.73
CA ILE A 380 6.85 4.50 0.03
C ILE A 380 7.26 5.06 1.41
N SER A 381 8.56 5.27 1.66
CA SER A 381 9.10 5.54 3.00
C SER A 381 8.71 6.89 3.62
N LYS A 382 8.01 7.78 2.91
CA LYS A 382 7.46 9.03 3.47
C LYS A 382 5.95 9.01 3.67
N ILE A 383 5.25 8.02 3.10
CA ILE A 383 3.81 7.88 3.25
C ILE A 383 3.49 7.30 4.63
N THR A 384 2.39 7.75 5.23
CA THR A 384 1.89 7.23 6.51
C THR A 384 0.53 6.54 6.39
N ARG A 385 -0.19 6.73 5.28
CA ARG A 385 -1.51 6.13 5.03
C ARG A 385 -1.59 5.62 3.59
N LEU A 386 -2.20 4.45 3.43
CA LEU A 386 -2.54 3.86 2.13
C LEU A 386 -4.06 3.60 2.07
N THR A 387 -4.84 4.53 2.61
CA THR A 387 -6.29 4.36 2.71
C THR A 387 -6.88 4.25 1.31
N GLY A 388 -7.70 3.22 1.09
CA GLY A 388 -8.43 3.03 -0.16
C GLY A 388 -7.58 2.85 -1.43
N LEU A 389 -6.27 2.59 -1.32
CA LEU A 389 -5.35 2.64 -2.47
C LEU A 389 -5.83 1.84 -3.69
N PHE A 390 -6.36 0.64 -3.47
CA PHE A 390 -6.93 -0.25 -4.49
C PHE A 390 -8.40 -0.60 -4.20
N LYS A 391 -9.11 0.26 -3.48
CA LYS A 391 -10.53 0.06 -3.20
C LYS A 391 -11.32 -0.10 -4.50
N ASP A 392 -12.29 -1.00 -4.52
CA ASP A 392 -13.16 -1.31 -5.65
C ASP A 392 -12.39 -1.66 -6.96
N CYS A 393 -11.11 -2.05 -6.88
CA CYS A 393 -10.38 -2.69 -7.97
C CYS A 393 -10.84 -4.16 -8.13
N SER A 394 -12.06 -4.36 -8.61
CA SER A 394 -12.73 -5.67 -8.60
C SER A 394 -11.99 -6.77 -9.37
N SER A 395 -11.24 -6.43 -10.43
CA SER A 395 -10.42 -7.38 -11.22
C SER A 395 -9.00 -7.60 -10.67
N LEU A 396 -8.60 -6.90 -9.60
CA LEU A 396 -7.24 -7.01 -9.07
C LEU A 396 -7.06 -8.37 -8.36
N LYS A 397 -6.18 -9.19 -8.91
CA LYS A 397 -5.89 -10.54 -8.41
C LYS A 397 -4.48 -10.72 -7.86
N ASP A 398 -3.45 -10.28 -8.58
CA ASP A 398 -2.06 -10.46 -8.19
C ASP A 398 -1.52 -9.25 -7.43
N ILE A 399 -1.31 -9.41 -6.12
CA ILE A 399 -0.69 -8.41 -5.25
C ILE A 399 0.75 -8.75 -4.86
N SER A 400 1.38 -9.74 -5.50
CA SER A 400 2.78 -10.09 -5.27
C SER A 400 3.78 -8.93 -5.47
N PRO A 401 3.54 -7.92 -6.34
CA PRO A 401 4.41 -6.75 -6.45
C PRO A 401 4.55 -5.95 -5.14
N LEU A 402 3.58 -6.05 -4.23
CA LEU A 402 3.57 -5.31 -2.96
C LEU A 402 4.33 -6.03 -1.83
N SER A 403 4.81 -7.25 -2.06
CA SER A 403 5.37 -8.13 -1.02
C SER A 403 6.59 -7.56 -0.28
N GLU A 404 7.39 -6.74 -0.96
CA GLU A 404 8.64 -6.17 -0.43
C GLU A 404 8.51 -4.66 -0.07
N TRP A 405 7.29 -4.12 -0.04
CA TRP A 405 7.04 -2.75 0.41
C TRP A 405 7.37 -2.58 1.90
N ASP A 406 8.16 -1.55 2.24
CA ASP A 406 8.40 -1.17 3.64
C ASP A 406 7.22 -0.34 4.18
N ILE A 407 6.25 -1.04 4.77
CA ILE A 407 5.08 -0.41 5.40
C ILE A 407 5.33 0.07 6.85
N SER A 408 6.57 0.09 7.33
CA SER A 408 6.84 0.27 8.77
C SER A 408 6.54 1.66 9.33
N LYS A 409 6.19 2.62 8.46
CA LYS A 409 5.69 3.95 8.83
C LYS A 409 4.19 4.13 8.61
N ILE A 410 3.52 3.14 8.04
CA ILE A 410 2.09 3.20 7.76
C ILE A 410 1.32 3.01 9.06
N ASP A 411 0.43 3.96 9.35
CA ASP A 411 -0.52 3.91 10.47
C ASP A 411 -1.93 3.46 10.03
N SER A 412 -2.28 3.60 8.75
CA SER A 412 -3.60 3.25 8.22
C SER A 412 -3.53 2.49 6.89
N LEU A 413 -4.19 1.33 6.87
CA LEU A 413 -4.50 0.49 5.70
C LEU A 413 -6.03 0.38 5.50
N GLU A 414 -6.79 1.33 6.04
CA GLU A 414 -8.25 1.35 5.94
C GLU A 414 -8.72 1.22 4.49
N GLU A 415 -9.63 0.27 4.23
CA GLU A 415 -10.24 0.03 2.92
C GLU A 415 -9.26 -0.24 1.76
N MET A 416 -7.97 -0.51 2.02
CA MET A 416 -6.93 -0.59 0.98
C MET A 416 -7.28 -1.54 -0.17
N PHE A 417 -7.95 -2.66 0.13
CA PHE A 417 -8.43 -3.65 -0.84
C PHE A 417 -9.95 -3.92 -0.69
N ASP A 418 -10.75 -3.03 -0.07
CA ASP A 418 -12.22 -3.22 -0.01
C ASP A 418 -12.75 -3.33 -1.44
N GLY A 419 -13.55 -4.36 -1.77
CA GLY A 419 -14.12 -4.54 -3.10
C GLY A 419 -13.20 -5.19 -4.14
N CYS A 420 -11.99 -5.63 -3.79
CA CYS A 420 -11.16 -6.45 -4.69
C CYS A 420 -11.74 -7.87 -4.83
N GLU A 421 -12.77 -8.03 -5.64
CA GLU A 421 -13.57 -9.27 -5.73
C GLU A 421 -12.78 -10.48 -6.23
N GLU A 422 -11.83 -10.31 -7.15
CA GLU A 422 -11.01 -11.40 -7.71
C GLU A 422 -9.75 -11.74 -6.90
N LEU A 423 -9.44 -10.99 -5.83
CA LEU A 423 -8.29 -11.24 -4.96
C LEU A 423 -8.47 -12.57 -4.20
N ASP A 424 -7.61 -13.55 -4.48
CA ASP A 424 -7.68 -14.90 -3.90
C ASP A 424 -6.46 -15.30 -3.04
N ASP A 425 -5.32 -14.62 -3.18
CA ASP A 425 -4.10 -14.86 -2.41
C ASP A 425 -3.55 -13.58 -1.74
N ILE A 426 -3.58 -13.56 -0.41
CA ILE A 426 -2.99 -12.48 0.42
C ILE A 426 -1.67 -12.88 1.10
N SER A 427 -1.12 -14.05 0.76
CA SER A 427 0.19 -14.49 1.24
C SER A 427 1.36 -13.54 0.90
N PRO A 428 1.32 -12.70 -0.15
CA PRO A 428 2.35 -11.67 -0.37
C PRO A 428 2.51 -10.69 0.81
N LEU A 429 1.43 -10.44 1.55
CA LEU A 429 1.41 -9.47 2.65
C LEU A 429 1.93 -10.05 3.98
N ARG A 430 2.27 -11.34 4.03
CA ARG A 430 2.69 -12.03 5.26
C ARG A 430 3.94 -11.45 5.92
N LYS A 431 4.81 -10.78 5.14
CA LYS A 431 6.08 -10.20 5.59
C LYS A 431 5.95 -8.75 6.07
N TRP A 432 4.79 -8.13 5.89
CA TRP A 432 4.59 -6.73 6.22
C TRP A 432 4.76 -6.46 7.72
N ASN A 433 5.58 -5.45 8.05
CA ASN A 433 5.76 -5.01 9.43
C ASN A 433 4.62 -4.07 9.85
N VAL A 434 3.54 -4.67 10.35
CA VAL A 434 2.31 -3.97 10.77
C VAL A 434 2.37 -3.37 12.18
N ALA A 435 3.54 -3.29 12.81
CA ALA A 435 3.67 -2.84 14.21
C ALA A 435 3.23 -1.38 14.44
N LYS A 436 3.23 -0.54 13.39
CA LYS A 436 2.75 0.85 13.44
C LYS A 436 1.34 1.03 12.93
N VAL A 437 0.76 0.03 12.26
CA VAL A 437 -0.60 0.10 11.74
C VAL A 437 -1.56 0.12 12.91
N ASP A 438 -2.43 1.13 12.94
CA ASP A 438 -3.48 1.34 13.94
C ASP A 438 -4.89 1.16 13.37
N ASN A 439 -5.04 1.24 12.03
CA ASN A 439 -6.32 1.13 11.34
C ASN A 439 -6.25 0.17 10.14
N ILE A 440 -7.03 -0.91 10.19
CA ILE A 440 -7.28 -1.86 9.10
C ILE A 440 -8.78 -2.05 8.84
N ASN A 441 -9.61 -1.07 9.25
CA ASN A 441 -11.05 -1.12 9.01
C ASN A 441 -11.31 -1.48 7.54
N ARG A 442 -12.16 -2.48 7.33
CA ARG A 442 -12.62 -2.89 5.99
C ARG A 442 -11.51 -3.22 4.98
N MET A 443 -10.27 -3.46 5.43
CA MET A 443 -9.11 -3.60 4.53
C MET A 443 -9.32 -4.63 3.40
N PHE A 444 -10.00 -5.74 3.69
CA PHE A 444 -10.34 -6.79 2.73
C PHE A 444 -11.86 -7.01 2.62
N ARG A 445 -12.67 -6.00 2.94
CA ARG A 445 -14.13 -6.12 2.87
C ARG A 445 -14.51 -6.43 1.41
N ASN A 446 -15.53 -7.26 1.21
CA ASN A 446 -16.02 -7.71 -0.10
C ASN A 446 -14.97 -8.39 -1.02
N CYS A 447 -13.82 -8.85 -0.51
CA CYS A 447 -12.88 -9.68 -1.28
C CYS A 447 -13.42 -11.11 -1.46
N LYS A 448 -14.35 -11.29 -2.39
CA LYS A 448 -15.08 -12.56 -2.59
C LYS A 448 -14.19 -13.73 -3.01
N GLY A 449 -13.05 -13.48 -3.64
CA GLY A 449 -12.08 -14.51 -4.07
C GLY A 449 -11.30 -15.18 -2.91
N LEU A 450 -11.24 -14.54 -1.74
CA LEU A 450 -10.43 -15.03 -0.62
C LEU A 450 -11.00 -16.33 -0.02
N SER A 451 -10.14 -17.36 0.04
CA SER A 451 -10.44 -18.65 0.67
C SER A 451 -9.60 -18.94 1.91
N ASP A 452 -8.35 -18.47 1.97
CA ASP A 452 -7.48 -18.60 3.14
C ASP A 452 -6.87 -17.23 3.48
N ALA A 453 -7.28 -16.67 4.61
CA ALA A 453 -6.71 -15.46 5.18
C ALA A 453 -5.74 -15.76 6.35
N GLY A 454 -5.58 -17.04 6.71
CA GLY A 454 -4.63 -17.50 7.73
C GLY A 454 -3.16 -17.24 7.38
N TYR A 455 -2.85 -16.84 6.15
CA TYR A 455 -1.51 -16.31 5.82
C TYR A 455 -1.12 -15.10 6.67
N LEU A 456 -2.09 -14.36 7.20
CA LEU A 456 -1.87 -13.22 8.08
C LEU A 456 -1.86 -13.60 9.57
N ASP A 457 -1.87 -14.90 9.92
CA ASP A 457 -1.80 -15.39 11.32
C ASP A 457 -0.64 -14.75 12.11
N PHE A 458 0.42 -14.40 11.37
CA PHE A 458 1.70 -13.92 11.86
C PHE A 458 1.76 -12.41 12.11
N TRP A 459 0.73 -11.67 11.71
CA TRP A 459 0.70 -10.23 11.94
C TRP A 459 0.66 -9.88 13.44
N MET A 460 1.64 -9.07 13.87
CA MET A 460 1.70 -8.53 15.23
C MET A 460 0.89 -7.25 15.33
N LEU A 461 -0.42 -7.39 15.56
CA LEU A 461 -1.34 -6.26 15.56
C LEU A 461 -1.42 -5.59 16.93
N ASN A 462 -1.17 -4.28 16.98
CA ASN A 462 -1.56 -3.39 18.07
C ASN A 462 -2.50 -2.32 17.52
N ILE A 463 -3.71 -2.75 17.14
CA ILE A 463 -4.64 -2.00 16.32
C ILE A 463 -5.86 -1.57 17.13
N ASN A 464 -6.21 -0.29 17.04
CA ASN A 464 -7.45 0.24 17.63
C ASN A 464 -8.66 0.07 16.71
N TYR A 465 -8.46 0.07 15.38
CA TYR A 465 -9.55 0.05 14.39
C TYR A 465 -9.43 -1.15 13.44
N ALA A 466 -10.26 -2.16 13.67
CA ALA A 466 -10.31 -3.41 12.89
C ALA A 466 -11.75 -3.90 12.67
N GLU A 467 -12.64 -2.97 12.36
CA GLU A 467 -14.05 -3.27 12.07
C GLU A 467 -14.19 -3.78 10.64
N ASP A 468 -15.06 -4.78 10.45
CA ASP A 468 -15.48 -5.28 9.13
C ASP A 468 -14.34 -5.73 8.19
N VAL A 469 -13.15 -6.07 8.72
CA VAL A 469 -11.93 -6.36 7.92
C VAL A 469 -12.18 -7.33 6.77
N PHE A 470 -12.95 -8.39 7.03
CA PHE A 470 -13.32 -9.42 6.05
C PHE A 470 -14.83 -9.51 5.82
N ALA A 471 -15.60 -8.46 6.15
CA ALA A 471 -17.04 -8.48 5.94
C ALA A 471 -17.35 -8.68 4.44
N GLY A 472 -18.33 -9.53 4.09
CA GLY A 472 -18.64 -9.82 2.68
C GLY A 472 -17.66 -10.77 1.97
N CYS A 473 -16.63 -11.29 2.66
CA CYS A 473 -15.80 -12.38 2.14
C CYS A 473 -16.49 -13.73 2.33
N GLU A 474 -17.28 -14.16 1.34
CA GLU A 474 -18.15 -15.33 1.48
C GLU A 474 -17.41 -16.68 1.44
N ASN A 475 -16.19 -16.73 0.90
CA ASN A 475 -15.45 -17.98 0.64
C ASN A 475 -14.33 -18.30 1.65
N ILE A 476 -14.14 -17.49 2.69
CA ILE A 476 -13.06 -17.72 3.66
C ILE A 476 -13.33 -18.98 4.48
N GLU A 477 -12.48 -19.99 4.30
CA GLU A 477 -12.46 -21.22 5.09
C GLU A 477 -11.57 -21.07 6.34
N LYS A 478 -10.51 -20.25 6.25
CA LYS A 478 -9.55 -20.02 7.33
C LYS A 478 -9.32 -18.52 7.55
N TYR A 479 -9.74 -18.02 8.71
CA TYR A 479 -9.45 -16.66 9.16
C TYR A 479 -8.10 -16.58 9.90
N PRO A 480 -7.46 -15.39 9.94
CA PRO A 480 -6.31 -15.16 10.78
C PRO A 480 -6.65 -15.40 12.25
N VAL A 481 -5.70 -15.91 13.05
CA VAL A 481 -5.90 -16.22 14.48
C VAL A 481 -6.36 -15.02 15.34
N TRP A 482 -6.07 -13.79 14.91
CA TRP A 482 -6.49 -12.55 15.57
C TRP A 482 -7.93 -12.11 15.20
N TYR A 483 -8.52 -12.70 14.16
CA TYR A 483 -9.87 -12.40 13.64
C TYR A 483 -10.76 -13.64 13.69
N ARG A 484 -11.80 -13.64 14.54
CA ARG A 484 -12.66 -14.82 14.73
C ARG A 484 -14.11 -14.40 14.83
N ASP A 485 -14.99 -15.20 14.24
CA ASP A 485 -16.44 -15.02 14.28
C ASP A 485 -16.89 -13.63 13.76
N GLY A 486 -16.15 -13.10 12.78
CA GLY A 486 -16.43 -11.78 12.18
C GLY A 486 -16.04 -10.58 13.07
N VAL A 487 -15.33 -10.82 14.17
CA VAL A 487 -14.94 -9.77 15.11
C VAL A 487 -13.44 -9.83 15.36
N PHE A 488 -12.81 -8.65 15.43
CA PHE A 488 -11.44 -8.53 15.93
C PHE A 488 -11.39 -9.02 17.38
N THR A 489 -10.68 -10.12 17.63
CA THR A 489 -10.66 -10.73 18.97
C THR A 489 -9.63 -10.13 19.91
N GLY A 490 -9.05 -8.99 19.51
CA GLY A 490 -7.88 -8.39 20.13
C GLY A 490 -6.58 -9.00 19.62
N ILE A 491 -5.53 -8.73 20.36
CA ILE A 491 -4.16 -9.12 20.04
C ILE A 491 -4.05 -10.64 19.75
N SER A 492 -3.21 -11.00 18.77
CA SER A 492 -2.91 -12.38 18.34
C SER A 492 -2.88 -13.39 19.51
N PRO A 493 -3.39 -14.64 19.38
CA PRO A 493 -3.41 -15.61 20.47
C PRO A 493 -2.05 -15.89 21.11
N TYR A 494 -0.97 -15.71 20.34
CA TYR A 494 0.37 -15.67 20.89
C TYR A 494 0.44 -14.61 22.00
N LEU A 495 0.06 -13.35 21.72
CA LEU A 495 -0.16 -12.23 22.67
C LEU A 495 -1.16 -12.49 23.82
N LYS A 496 -2.14 -13.38 23.68
CA LYS A 496 -3.03 -13.78 24.80
C LYS A 496 -2.34 -14.67 25.84
N GLU A 497 -1.34 -15.47 25.45
CA GLU A 497 -0.49 -16.18 26.40
C GLU A 497 0.38 -15.19 27.22
N PHE A 498 0.77 -14.05 26.63
CA PHE A 498 1.51 -12.96 27.31
C PHE A 498 0.65 -12.22 28.34
N ASN A 499 -0.63 -11.97 28.06
CA ASN A 499 -1.55 -11.37 29.04
C ASN A 499 -1.78 -12.28 30.25
N ARG A 500 -1.75 -13.60 30.07
CA ARG A 500 -1.84 -14.58 31.16
C ARG A 500 -0.61 -14.55 32.09
N LEU A 501 0.50 -13.99 31.61
CA LEU A 501 1.76 -13.80 32.35
C LEU A 501 1.92 -12.37 32.92
N ASN A 502 0.91 -11.50 32.79
CA ASN A 502 0.90 -10.12 33.28
C ASN A 502 2.00 -9.22 32.66
N ILE A 503 2.27 -9.42 31.36
CA ILE A 503 3.29 -8.71 30.59
C ILE A 503 2.61 -7.59 29.78
N THR A 504 2.95 -6.32 30.04
CA THR A 504 2.41 -5.16 29.31
C THR A 504 3.24 -4.83 28.06
N THR A 505 2.68 -4.01 27.16
CA THR A 505 3.33 -3.43 25.96
C THR A 505 4.55 -2.56 26.27
N ASP A 506 4.83 -2.27 27.54
CA ASP A 506 6.00 -1.52 27.99
C ASP A 506 7.31 -2.34 27.88
N ASN A 507 7.21 -3.63 27.55
CA ASN A 507 8.34 -4.57 27.42
C ASN A 507 8.82 -4.75 25.96
N ILE A 508 8.48 -3.83 25.06
CA ILE A 508 8.91 -3.85 23.65
C ILE A 508 10.25 -3.11 23.54
N PHE A 509 11.35 -3.83 23.32
CA PHE A 509 12.71 -3.26 23.29
C PHE A 509 13.32 -3.30 21.89
N ASP A 510 13.39 -2.14 21.23
CA ASP A 510 14.18 -1.97 20.00
C ASP A 510 15.68 -1.91 20.35
N LEU A 511 16.45 -2.94 19.96
CA LEU A 511 17.87 -3.07 20.26
C LEU A 511 18.79 -2.39 19.23
N GLY A 512 18.26 -1.50 18.37
CA GLY A 512 19.05 -0.76 17.38
C GLY A 512 19.04 -1.43 16.01
N ASP A 513 20.22 -1.77 15.44
CA ASP A 513 20.45 -2.14 14.03
C ASP A 513 19.52 -3.21 13.41
N HIS A 514 18.70 -3.88 14.23
CA HIS A 514 17.60 -4.75 13.81
C HIS A 514 16.38 -4.49 14.70
N LYS A 515 15.19 -4.37 14.08
CA LYS A 515 13.91 -4.30 14.79
C LYS A 515 13.67 -5.66 15.44
N VAL A 516 13.99 -5.77 16.72
CA VAL A 516 13.81 -6.97 17.53
C VAL A 516 12.83 -6.67 18.65
N LEU A 517 11.92 -7.58 18.96
CA LEU A 517 11.10 -7.56 20.16
C LEU A 517 11.53 -8.73 21.06
N ILE A 518 11.95 -8.42 22.30
CA ILE A 518 12.34 -9.44 23.29
C ILE A 518 11.48 -9.25 24.53
N ILE A 519 10.94 -10.36 25.04
CA ILE A 519 10.11 -10.33 26.24
C ILE A 519 10.81 -11.05 27.38
N LEU A 520 11.03 -10.29 28.45
CA LEU A 520 11.67 -10.72 29.70
C LEU A 520 10.63 -10.93 30.80
N LYS A 521 10.84 -11.93 31.65
CA LYS A 521 9.97 -12.21 32.79
C LYS A 521 9.98 -11.08 33.83
N ASP A 522 11.09 -10.36 33.94
CA ASP A 522 11.27 -9.27 34.93
C ASP A 522 10.98 -7.86 34.39
N GLY A 523 10.71 -7.71 33.08
CA GLY A 523 10.40 -6.44 32.44
C GLY A 523 11.57 -5.44 32.34
N THR A 524 12.81 -5.90 32.52
CA THR A 524 13.99 -5.01 32.44
C THR A 524 14.24 -4.51 31.02
N ASN A 525 14.47 -3.22 30.82
CA ASN A 525 14.85 -2.69 29.51
C ASN A 525 16.23 -3.18 29.07
N LEU A 526 16.29 -3.80 27.88
CA LEU A 526 17.53 -4.15 27.20
C LEU A 526 17.87 -3.13 26.12
N THR A 527 19.16 -2.94 25.86
CA THR A 527 19.66 -2.00 24.84
C THR A 527 20.65 -2.63 23.87
N SER A 528 21.00 -3.92 24.02
CA SER A 528 21.76 -4.68 23.03
C SER A 528 21.60 -6.19 23.17
N TRP A 529 21.88 -6.93 22.11
CA TRP A 529 21.93 -8.40 22.11
C TRP A 529 22.95 -9.00 23.08
N SER A 530 24.04 -8.28 23.38
CA SER A 530 25.03 -8.73 24.37
C SER A 530 24.42 -8.92 25.77
N GLN A 531 23.35 -8.17 26.09
CA GLN A 531 22.62 -8.29 27.34
C GLN A 531 21.60 -9.43 27.34
N VAL A 532 21.22 -9.94 26.17
CA VAL A 532 20.23 -11.03 26.01
C VAL A 532 20.88 -12.40 26.25
N LYS A 533 22.08 -12.64 25.71
CA LYS A 533 22.75 -13.96 25.68
C LYS A 533 22.96 -14.60 27.05
N ASN A 534 22.94 -13.82 28.13
CA ASN A 534 23.14 -14.30 29.51
C ASN A 534 21.86 -14.27 30.37
N ARG A 535 20.69 -14.12 29.76
CA ARG A 535 19.41 -14.00 30.47
C ARG A 535 18.72 -15.35 30.58
N HIS A 536 18.32 -15.71 31.78
CA HIS A 536 17.54 -16.92 32.05
C HIS A 536 16.03 -16.69 32.03
N ASP A 537 15.57 -15.50 31.66
CA ASP A 537 14.18 -15.08 31.77
C ASP A 537 13.62 -14.50 30.46
N VAL A 538 14.36 -14.63 29.36
CA VAL A 538 13.85 -14.44 28.00
C VAL A 538 12.88 -15.58 27.70
N ILE A 539 11.64 -15.24 27.35
CA ILE A 539 10.60 -16.24 27.03
C ILE A 539 10.13 -16.17 25.59
N TYR A 540 10.39 -15.05 24.89
CA TYR A 540 10.01 -14.83 23.49
C TYR A 540 10.96 -13.86 22.80
N VAL A 541 11.17 -14.09 21.51
CA VAL A 541 11.94 -13.22 20.61
C VAL A 541 11.17 -13.07 19.29
N ASN A 542 11.09 -11.84 18.78
CA ASN A 542 10.76 -11.55 17.39
C ASN A 542 11.91 -10.78 16.71
N GLU A 543 12.37 -11.24 15.55
CA GLU A 543 13.46 -10.57 14.81
C GLU A 543 13.36 -10.72 13.27
N ASP A 544 13.75 -9.67 12.54
CA ASP A 544 14.12 -9.76 11.13
C ASP A 544 15.59 -10.23 10.94
N LEU A 545 15.77 -11.41 10.36
CA LEU A 545 17.07 -12.02 10.05
C LEU A 545 17.51 -11.78 8.60
N SER A 546 16.75 -11.00 7.82
CA SER A 546 17.02 -10.73 6.40
C SER A 546 18.45 -10.24 6.20
N GLY A 547 19.13 -10.83 5.21
CA GLY A 547 20.52 -10.48 4.90
C GLY A 547 21.59 -11.23 5.68
N LYS A 548 21.25 -11.97 6.76
CA LYS A 548 22.23 -12.66 7.60
C LYS A 548 22.60 -14.03 7.03
N THR A 549 23.89 -14.29 6.89
CA THR A 549 24.42 -15.58 6.41
C THR A 549 24.82 -16.53 7.54
N ASP A 550 25.07 -16.02 8.75
CA ASP A 550 25.43 -16.80 9.92
C ASP A 550 24.47 -16.48 11.08
N LEU A 551 23.70 -17.49 11.50
CA LEU A 551 22.72 -17.43 12.58
C LEU A 551 23.16 -18.30 13.78
N SER A 552 24.43 -18.71 13.81
CA SER A 552 24.95 -19.61 14.83
C SER A 552 24.82 -19.01 16.23
N GLU A 553 24.41 -19.84 17.20
CA GLU A 553 24.19 -19.51 18.61
C GLU A 553 23.26 -18.32 18.87
N ARG A 554 22.49 -17.86 17.86
CA ARG A 554 21.74 -16.60 17.96
C ARG A 554 20.78 -16.57 19.16
N TYR A 555 20.15 -17.70 19.45
CA TYR A 555 19.25 -17.89 20.59
C TYR A 555 19.79 -18.91 21.59
N GLY A 556 21.07 -19.29 21.45
CA GLY A 556 21.72 -20.25 22.34
C GLY A 556 21.70 -19.78 23.80
N ASP A 557 21.60 -20.75 24.70
CA ASP A 557 21.56 -20.60 26.16
C ASP A 557 20.35 -19.82 26.73
N LEU A 558 19.36 -19.45 25.90
CA LEU A 558 18.09 -18.88 26.35
C LEU A 558 17.19 -19.97 26.95
N ARG A 559 17.55 -20.51 28.11
CA ARG A 559 16.93 -21.69 28.74
C ARG A 559 15.42 -21.57 28.98
N SER A 560 14.91 -20.35 29.14
CA SER A 560 13.49 -20.07 29.35
C SER A 560 12.71 -19.70 28.08
N LEU A 561 13.39 -19.65 26.92
CA LEU A 561 12.75 -19.34 25.64
C LEU A 561 11.68 -20.37 25.34
N LYS A 562 10.44 -19.93 25.10
CA LYS A 562 9.30 -20.82 24.83
C LYS A 562 8.87 -20.83 23.38
N ALA A 563 8.95 -19.67 22.73
CA ALA A 563 8.51 -19.45 21.36
C ALA A 563 9.40 -18.39 20.67
N ILE A 564 9.45 -18.44 19.34
CA ILE A 564 10.20 -17.51 18.51
C ILE A 564 9.41 -17.11 17.26
N PHE A 565 9.58 -15.87 16.83
CA PHE A 565 9.10 -15.34 15.55
C PHE A 565 10.26 -14.68 14.79
N ALA A 566 10.92 -15.36 13.86
CA ALA A 566 12.00 -14.71 13.13
C ALA A 566 11.92 -14.98 11.64
N PHE A 567 11.87 -13.95 10.79
CA PHE A 567 11.77 -14.09 9.33
C PHE A 567 13.09 -13.69 8.65
N GLY A 568 13.19 -13.84 7.33
CA GLY A 568 14.39 -13.39 6.58
C GLY A 568 15.58 -14.35 6.60
N VAL A 569 15.35 -15.66 6.80
CA VAL A 569 16.43 -16.65 6.92
C VAL A 569 16.95 -17.16 5.57
N GLU A 570 16.42 -16.70 4.45
CA GLU A 570 16.71 -17.24 3.11
C GLU A 570 18.18 -17.12 2.68
N LYS A 571 18.98 -16.24 3.32
CA LYS A 571 20.42 -16.13 3.07
C LYS A 571 21.30 -16.90 4.05
N ALA A 572 20.71 -17.57 5.04
CA ALA A 572 21.47 -18.26 6.06
C ALA A 572 22.22 -19.47 5.46
N GLU A 573 23.52 -19.51 5.70
CA GLU A 573 24.39 -20.65 5.37
C GLU A 573 24.74 -21.48 6.62
N LYS A 574 24.67 -20.86 7.82
CA LYS A 574 24.99 -21.49 9.10
C LYS A 574 23.91 -21.23 10.15
N MET A 575 23.47 -22.28 10.83
CA MET A 575 22.54 -22.27 11.95
C MET A 575 23.08 -23.12 13.13
N ILE A 576 24.40 -23.05 13.34
CA ILE A 576 25.09 -23.90 14.32
C ILE A 576 24.64 -23.53 15.73
N GLY A 577 24.09 -24.49 16.48
CA GLY A 577 23.69 -24.26 17.86
C GLY A 577 22.64 -23.17 18.05
N MET A 578 21.86 -22.84 17.03
CA MET A 578 20.96 -21.67 17.03
C MET A 578 19.99 -21.65 18.22
N PHE A 579 19.49 -22.81 18.64
CA PHE A 579 18.64 -22.99 19.83
C PHE A 579 19.30 -23.90 20.90
N THR A 580 20.63 -23.98 20.91
CA THR A 580 21.34 -24.79 21.91
C THR A 580 20.94 -24.39 23.33
N LYS A 581 20.60 -25.38 24.16
CA LYS A 581 20.18 -25.26 25.57
C LYS A 581 18.95 -24.38 25.78
N CYS A 582 18.09 -24.22 24.77
CA CYS A 582 16.75 -23.65 24.95
C CYS A 582 15.81 -24.68 25.58
N GLU A 583 16.04 -25.02 26.86
CA GLU A 583 15.37 -26.14 27.53
C GLU A 583 13.84 -26.05 27.49
N SER A 584 13.29 -24.83 27.60
CA SER A 584 11.85 -24.55 27.62
C SER A 584 11.20 -24.37 26.25
N LEU A 585 11.96 -24.51 25.14
CA LEU A 585 11.44 -24.29 23.79
C LEU A 585 10.48 -25.41 23.43
N VAL A 586 9.23 -25.05 23.16
CA VAL A 586 8.15 -26.00 22.86
C VAL A 586 7.35 -25.61 21.63
N ASP A 587 7.27 -24.32 21.29
CA ASP A 587 6.59 -23.84 20.09
C ASP A 587 7.61 -23.39 19.04
N ILE A 588 7.70 -24.19 17.98
CA ILE A 588 8.50 -23.92 16.79
C ILE A 588 7.63 -23.78 15.53
N SER A 589 6.32 -23.52 15.68
CA SER A 589 5.37 -23.39 14.56
C SER A 589 5.82 -22.40 13.48
N PHE A 590 6.50 -21.32 13.89
CA PHE A 590 7.04 -20.32 12.96
C PHE A 590 8.13 -20.86 12.03
N LEU A 591 8.87 -21.89 12.43
CA LEU A 591 9.95 -22.47 11.64
C LEU A 591 9.46 -23.04 10.30
N LYS A 592 8.16 -23.31 10.15
CA LYS A 592 7.55 -23.73 8.87
C LYS A 592 7.70 -22.69 7.76
N LEU A 593 7.87 -21.42 8.11
CA LEU A 593 8.02 -20.33 7.16
C LEU A 593 9.46 -20.12 6.70
N TRP A 594 10.41 -20.87 7.26
CA TRP A 594 11.84 -20.68 6.99
C TRP A 594 12.24 -21.36 5.68
N ASP A 595 12.80 -20.58 4.78
CA ASP A 595 13.58 -21.11 3.66
C ASP A 595 15.01 -21.42 4.15
N VAL A 596 15.29 -22.70 4.39
CA VAL A 596 16.61 -23.18 4.81
C VAL A 596 17.43 -23.77 3.66
N SER A 597 16.99 -23.58 2.41
CA SER A 597 17.61 -24.22 1.23
C SER A 597 19.08 -23.83 1.03
N ASN A 598 19.54 -22.70 1.58
CA ASN A 598 20.93 -22.26 1.50
C ASN A 598 21.83 -22.76 2.66
N VAL A 599 21.26 -23.39 3.68
CA VAL A 599 22.00 -23.78 4.90
C VAL A 599 22.90 -24.99 4.63
N ARG A 600 24.14 -24.92 5.10
CA ARG A 600 25.15 -26.00 5.00
C ARG A 600 25.52 -26.60 6.36
N GLU A 601 25.45 -25.82 7.44
CA GLU A 601 25.82 -26.23 8.79
C GLU A 601 24.66 -26.01 9.77
N MET A 602 24.12 -27.09 10.34
CA MET A 602 23.04 -27.08 11.36
C MET A 602 23.39 -27.93 12.59
N ASN A 603 24.68 -28.18 12.85
CA ASN A 603 25.10 -28.95 14.01
C ASN A 603 24.66 -28.27 15.32
N PHE A 604 24.24 -29.08 16.28
CA PHE A 604 23.73 -28.67 17.59
C PHE A 604 22.50 -27.74 17.58
N MET A 605 21.82 -27.55 16.43
CA MET A 605 20.75 -26.56 16.30
C MET A 605 19.70 -26.64 17.42
N PHE A 606 19.27 -27.83 17.82
CA PHE A 606 18.32 -28.07 18.92
C PHE A 606 18.95 -28.80 20.12
N HIS A 607 20.28 -28.79 20.24
CA HIS A 607 20.98 -29.47 21.34
C HIS A 607 20.43 -28.99 22.69
N GLY A 608 19.92 -29.89 23.52
CA GLY A 608 19.45 -29.57 24.87
C GLY A 608 18.04 -28.93 24.94
N CYS A 609 17.26 -28.96 23.86
CA CYS A 609 15.84 -28.63 23.87
C CYS A 609 15.01 -29.74 24.54
N LYS A 610 15.16 -29.88 25.86
CA LYS A 610 14.73 -31.07 26.64
C LYS A 610 13.24 -31.41 26.50
N TYR A 611 12.37 -30.40 26.47
CA TYR A 611 10.90 -30.57 26.52
C TYR A 611 10.21 -30.54 25.15
N MET A 612 10.95 -30.40 24.06
CA MET A 612 10.37 -30.29 22.72
C MET A 612 9.89 -31.65 22.21
N THR A 613 8.61 -31.72 21.80
CA THR A 613 7.97 -32.97 21.34
C THR A 613 7.49 -32.94 19.90
N ASP A 614 7.11 -31.77 19.38
CA ASP A 614 6.56 -31.60 18.03
C ASP A 614 7.59 -30.97 17.10
N PHE A 615 7.96 -31.72 16.06
CA PHE A 615 8.88 -31.30 15.01
C PHE A 615 8.18 -31.19 13.64
N SER A 616 6.84 -31.27 13.60
CA SER A 616 6.08 -31.10 12.35
C SER A 616 6.34 -29.78 11.62
N PRO A 617 6.66 -28.64 12.28
CA PRO A 617 6.95 -27.40 11.56
C PRO A 617 8.21 -27.45 10.69
N ILE A 618 9.11 -28.42 10.89
CA ILE A 618 10.35 -28.55 10.10
C ILE A 618 10.27 -29.70 9.07
N SER A 619 9.09 -30.29 8.84
CA SER A 619 8.94 -31.40 7.91
C SER A 619 9.28 -31.02 6.47
N ASP A 620 8.91 -29.80 6.07
CA ASP A 620 8.98 -29.32 4.69
C ASP A 620 10.29 -28.59 4.38
N TRP A 621 11.27 -28.64 5.29
CA TRP A 621 12.56 -28.00 5.10
C TRP A 621 13.39 -28.66 3.99
N ASP A 622 13.87 -27.85 3.05
CA ASP A 622 14.87 -28.28 2.07
C ASP A 622 16.27 -28.33 2.71
N VAL A 623 16.61 -29.49 3.27
CA VAL A 623 17.93 -29.74 3.87
C VAL A 623 18.95 -30.32 2.87
N SER A 624 18.66 -30.29 1.56
CA SER A 624 19.48 -30.96 0.55
C SER A 624 20.91 -30.43 0.44
N ASN A 625 21.17 -29.21 0.89
CA ASN A 625 22.50 -28.59 0.91
C ASN A 625 23.25 -28.75 2.25
N VAL A 626 22.63 -29.34 3.28
CA VAL A 626 23.25 -29.49 4.60
C VAL A 626 24.33 -30.57 4.59
N GLU A 627 25.54 -30.21 5.03
CA GLU A 627 26.69 -31.12 5.12
C GLU A 627 26.97 -31.58 6.57
N ASN A 628 26.54 -30.81 7.57
CA ASN A 628 26.83 -31.07 8.99
C ASN A 628 25.58 -30.96 9.87
N MET A 629 25.17 -32.07 10.47
CA MET A 629 24.11 -32.19 11.47
C MET A 629 24.60 -32.83 12.78
N ASN A 630 25.90 -32.75 13.08
CA ASN A 630 26.43 -33.27 14.34
C ASN A 630 25.60 -32.79 15.53
N GLY A 631 25.11 -33.71 16.37
CA GLY A 631 24.42 -33.39 17.60
C GLY A 631 23.17 -32.52 17.46
N MET A 632 22.53 -32.46 16.28
CA MET A 632 21.39 -31.54 16.04
C MET A 632 20.29 -31.69 17.09
N PHE A 633 20.00 -32.92 17.55
CA PHE A 633 19.01 -33.22 18.59
C PHE A 633 19.64 -33.77 19.88
N LEU A 634 20.93 -33.52 20.13
CA LEU A 634 21.63 -34.04 21.30
C LEU A 634 20.95 -33.58 22.59
N GLY A 635 20.50 -34.51 23.42
CA GLY A 635 19.85 -34.22 24.71
C GLY A 635 18.40 -33.72 24.59
N CYS A 636 17.73 -33.92 23.46
CA CYS A 636 16.29 -33.73 23.32
C CYS A 636 15.53 -34.86 24.04
N LEU A 637 15.46 -34.79 25.37
CA LEU A 637 15.00 -35.89 26.22
C LEU A 637 13.56 -36.36 25.90
N SER A 638 12.67 -35.44 25.54
CA SER A 638 11.26 -35.71 25.19
C SER A 638 11.00 -36.03 23.72
N LEU A 639 12.03 -36.07 22.87
CA LEU A 639 11.87 -36.45 21.45
C LEU A 639 11.46 -37.92 21.34
N TYR A 640 10.21 -38.17 20.94
CA TYR A 640 9.67 -39.51 20.72
C TYR A 640 9.23 -39.77 19.27
N ASP A 641 8.87 -38.72 18.53
CA ASP A 641 8.43 -38.80 17.13
C ASP A 641 9.41 -38.05 16.21
N ILE A 642 10.01 -38.79 15.28
CA ILE A 642 10.88 -38.27 14.23
C ILE A 642 10.27 -38.44 12.83
N SER A 643 8.97 -38.72 12.74
CA SER A 643 8.24 -38.77 11.46
C SER A 643 8.36 -37.51 10.61
N PRO A 644 8.49 -36.29 11.17
CA PRO A 644 8.73 -35.09 10.37
C PRO A 644 10.05 -35.13 9.57
N LEU A 645 11.00 -35.97 9.96
CA LEU A 645 12.31 -36.06 9.30
C LEU A 645 12.34 -37.07 8.13
N ALA A 646 11.23 -37.75 7.86
CA ALA A 646 11.18 -38.91 6.96
C ALA A 646 11.57 -38.57 5.51
N ASP A 647 11.16 -37.40 5.02
CA ASP A 647 11.30 -36.97 3.63
C ASP A 647 12.52 -36.07 3.39
N TRP A 648 13.35 -35.86 4.40
CA TRP A 648 14.57 -35.05 4.29
C TRP A 648 15.60 -35.69 3.35
N ASN A 649 16.04 -34.92 2.35
CA ASN A 649 17.13 -35.32 1.46
C ASN A 649 18.50 -35.08 2.13
N VAL A 650 19.03 -36.10 2.79
CA VAL A 650 20.32 -36.03 3.51
C VAL A 650 21.53 -36.51 2.70
N SER A 651 21.43 -36.60 1.36
CA SER A 651 22.48 -37.21 0.50
C SER A 651 23.80 -36.42 0.42
N ASN A 652 23.85 -35.20 0.96
CA ASN A 652 25.06 -34.38 1.07
C ASN A 652 25.70 -34.40 2.47
N LEU A 653 25.08 -35.08 3.42
CA LEU A 653 25.50 -35.11 4.81
C LEU A 653 26.83 -35.86 4.98
N LYS A 654 27.81 -35.21 5.61
CA LYS A 654 29.15 -35.77 5.92
C LYS A 654 29.31 -36.06 7.41
N TYR A 655 28.65 -35.28 8.26
CA TYR A 655 28.83 -35.31 9.72
C TYR A 655 27.49 -35.46 10.45
N ILE A 656 27.32 -36.58 11.18
CA ILE A 656 26.10 -36.90 11.96
C ILE A 656 26.40 -37.41 13.38
N ARG A 657 27.62 -37.24 13.86
CA ARG A 657 28.04 -37.68 15.19
C ARG A 657 27.03 -37.18 16.23
N ALA A 658 26.65 -38.06 17.15
CA ALA A 658 25.80 -37.73 18.28
C ALA A 658 24.41 -37.15 17.94
N MET A 659 23.89 -37.35 16.71
CA MET A 659 22.63 -36.77 16.21
C MET A 659 21.46 -36.86 17.21
N PHE A 660 21.25 -38.05 17.80
CA PHE A 660 20.20 -38.33 18.78
C PHE A 660 20.76 -38.76 20.14
N TRP A 661 21.98 -38.34 20.47
CA TRP A 661 22.63 -38.71 21.73
C TRP A 661 21.78 -38.25 22.93
N ASN A 662 21.48 -39.16 23.86
CA ASN A 662 20.61 -38.99 25.01
C ASN A 662 19.14 -38.62 24.67
N CYS A 663 18.62 -39.01 23.51
CA CYS A 663 17.17 -38.91 23.22
C CYS A 663 16.42 -40.07 23.90
N ILE A 664 16.26 -40.00 25.22
CA ILE A 664 15.79 -41.11 26.06
C ILE A 664 14.37 -41.61 25.72
N SER A 665 13.51 -40.76 25.16
CA SER A 665 12.14 -41.11 24.75
C SER A 665 12.02 -41.63 23.31
N LEU A 666 13.12 -41.69 22.55
CA LEU A 666 13.09 -42.13 21.16
C LEU A 666 12.90 -43.65 21.07
N VAL A 667 11.72 -44.09 20.63
CA VAL A 667 11.36 -45.51 20.55
C VAL A 667 11.53 -46.08 19.13
N ASN A 668 11.15 -45.31 18.11
CA ASN A 668 11.01 -45.79 16.74
C ASN A 668 11.80 -44.92 15.76
N ILE A 669 12.70 -45.56 15.01
CA ILE A 669 13.53 -44.90 13.99
C ILE A 669 13.17 -45.28 12.55
N PHE A 670 12.05 -45.97 12.30
CA PHE A 670 11.60 -46.42 10.97
C PHE A 670 11.60 -45.31 9.91
N TYR A 671 11.33 -44.08 10.32
CA TYR A 671 11.28 -42.92 9.44
C TYR A 671 12.65 -42.56 8.82
N LEU A 672 13.76 -43.06 9.37
CA LEU A 672 15.11 -42.84 8.83
C LEU A 672 15.50 -43.83 7.72
N LYS A 673 14.61 -44.76 7.33
CA LYS A 673 14.95 -45.86 6.40
C LYS A 673 15.46 -45.41 5.03
N ASN A 674 15.02 -44.24 4.56
CA ASN A 674 15.34 -43.71 3.24
C ASN A 674 16.53 -42.75 3.27
N TRP A 675 17.14 -42.49 4.43
CA TRP A 675 18.26 -41.58 4.54
C TRP A 675 19.50 -42.13 3.83
N ASN A 676 20.03 -41.36 2.88
CA ASN A 676 21.26 -41.69 2.17
C ASN A 676 22.48 -41.18 2.95
N VAL A 677 23.05 -42.05 3.79
CA VAL A 677 24.24 -41.75 4.62
C VAL A 677 25.57 -42.15 3.95
N SER A 678 25.59 -42.40 2.65
CA SER A 678 26.78 -42.95 1.95
C SER A 678 28.03 -42.07 1.98
N LYS A 679 27.92 -40.78 2.34
CA LYS A 679 29.04 -39.85 2.47
C LYS A 679 29.52 -39.65 3.91
N VAL A 680 28.84 -40.26 4.88
CA VAL A 680 29.17 -40.09 6.29
C VAL A 680 30.40 -40.93 6.66
N GLU A 681 31.36 -40.30 7.32
CA GLU A 681 32.60 -40.97 7.77
C GLU A 681 32.60 -41.29 9.27
N ASN A 682 31.81 -40.57 10.07
CA ASN A 682 31.79 -40.70 11.53
C ASN A 682 30.36 -40.78 12.06
N MET A 683 30.02 -41.91 12.68
CA MET A 683 28.72 -42.20 13.31
C MET A 683 28.83 -42.44 14.82
N ASN A 684 29.89 -41.91 15.45
CA ASN A 684 30.07 -42.02 16.90
C ASN A 684 28.82 -41.53 17.64
N GLY A 685 28.28 -42.40 18.50
CA GLY A 685 27.19 -42.09 19.42
C GLY A 685 25.89 -41.58 18.80
N VAL A 686 25.58 -41.88 17.54
CA VAL A 686 24.34 -41.40 16.87
C VAL A 686 23.09 -41.69 17.72
N PHE A 687 23.01 -42.86 18.36
CA PHE A 687 21.92 -43.28 19.24
C PHE A 687 22.40 -43.62 20.67
N PHE A 688 23.53 -43.06 21.11
CA PHE A 688 24.01 -43.23 22.49
C PHE A 688 22.91 -42.77 23.47
N GLY A 689 22.63 -43.53 24.51
CA GLY A 689 21.67 -43.14 25.55
C GLY A 689 20.21 -43.12 25.09
N CYS A 690 19.87 -43.67 23.92
CA CYS A 690 18.49 -43.87 23.49
C CYS A 690 17.87 -45.07 24.25
N ILE A 691 17.62 -44.90 25.54
CA ILE A 691 17.21 -45.97 26.47
C ILE A 691 15.96 -46.72 25.98
N ALA A 692 14.99 -46.02 25.38
CA ALA A 692 13.74 -46.60 24.90
C ALA A 692 13.79 -47.19 23.48
N LEU A 693 14.94 -47.09 22.79
CA LEU A 693 15.10 -47.58 21.42
C LEU A 693 15.03 -49.11 21.39
N LYS A 694 14.07 -49.64 20.63
CA LYS A 694 13.81 -51.09 20.55
C LYS A 694 14.06 -51.70 19.18
N ASN A 695 13.66 -51.01 18.11
CA ASN A 695 13.72 -51.53 16.74
C ASN A 695 14.64 -50.65 15.87
N ILE A 696 15.58 -51.30 15.16
CA ILE A 696 16.54 -50.64 14.28
C ILE A 696 16.46 -51.11 12.82
N ASP A 697 15.33 -51.70 12.39
CA ASP A 697 15.09 -52.19 11.02
C ASP A 697 15.23 -51.11 9.95
N ALA A 698 15.06 -49.84 10.35
CA ALA A 698 15.28 -48.68 9.50
C ALA A 698 16.70 -48.65 8.89
N LEU A 699 17.68 -49.20 9.62
CA LEU A 699 19.09 -49.04 9.29
C LEU A 699 19.60 -50.06 8.26
N VAL A 700 18.79 -51.05 7.87
CA VAL A 700 19.17 -52.13 6.92
C VAL A 700 19.67 -51.56 5.59
N GLN A 701 19.09 -50.44 5.14
CA GLN A 701 19.38 -49.81 3.84
C GLN A 701 20.49 -48.76 3.89
N TRP A 702 21.02 -48.45 5.08
CA TRP A 702 22.09 -47.47 5.22
C TRP A 702 23.39 -48.01 4.62
N ASN A 703 23.95 -47.26 3.66
CA ASN A 703 25.28 -47.56 3.13
C ASN A 703 26.35 -46.94 4.04
N VAL A 704 26.92 -47.78 4.91
CA VAL A 704 27.96 -47.39 5.88
C VAL A 704 29.39 -47.66 5.38
N GLY A 705 29.58 -47.97 4.09
CA GLY A 705 30.88 -48.38 3.56
C GLY A 705 32.00 -47.35 3.70
N ASN A 706 31.69 -46.07 3.90
CA ASN A 706 32.67 -45.01 4.14
C ASN A 706 32.86 -44.68 5.64
N VAL A 707 32.12 -45.31 6.54
CA VAL A 707 32.19 -45.04 7.98
C VAL A 707 33.47 -45.64 8.56
N THR A 708 34.19 -44.82 9.31
CA THR A 708 35.44 -45.18 9.99
C THR A 708 35.28 -45.30 11.51
N ASN A 709 34.25 -44.69 12.09
CA ASN A 709 33.99 -44.69 13.53
C ASN A 709 32.52 -44.98 13.84
N LEU A 710 32.27 -46.07 14.56
CA LEU A 710 30.99 -46.55 15.09
C LEU A 710 30.94 -46.57 16.62
N SER A 711 31.93 -45.99 17.29
CA SER A 711 32.08 -46.04 18.75
C SER A 711 30.83 -45.52 19.46
N GLY A 712 30.37 -46.23 20.48
CA GLY A 712 29.22 -45.87 21.31
C GLY A 712 27.89 -45.70 20.57
N MET A 713 27.76 -46.13 19.30
CA MET A 713 26.59 -45.80 18.46
C MET A 713 25.25 -46.18 19.11
N PHE A 714 25.18 -47.32 19.80
CA PHE A 714 24.01 -47.82 20.54
C PHE A 714 24.31 -48.05 22.02
N GLU A 715 25.34 -47.39 22.56
CA GLU A 715 25.65 -47.49 23.98
C GLU A 715 24.46 -47.02 24.84
N HIS A 716 24.14 -47.77 25.90
CA HIS A 716 22.96 -47.57 26.74
C HIS A 716 21.60 -47.67 26.02
N ALA A 717 21.50 -48.33 24.86
CA ALA A 717 20.24 -48.66 24.20
C ALA A 717 19.54 -49.83 24.92
N ARG A 718 19.05 -49.59 26.14
CA ARG A 718 18.65 -50.65 27.09
C ARG A 718 17.43 -51.50 26.68
N GLN A 719 16.69 -51.11 25.65
CA GLN A 719 15.56 -51.86 25.10
C GLN A 719 15.90 -52.55 23.76
N LEU A 720 17.16 -52.50 23.31
CA LEU A 720 17.60 -53.07 22.04
C LEU A 720 17.72 -54.60 22.12
N GLU A 721 16.77 -55.30 21.50
CA GLU A 721 16.67 -56.77 21.54
C GLU A 721 17.31 -57.46 20.31
N ASP A 722 17.23 -56.84 19.13
CA ASP A 722 17.64 -57.42 17.85
C ASP A 722 18.58 -56.50 17.07
N ILE A 723 19.78 -56.99 16.75
CA ILE A 723 20.79 -56.30 15.93
C ILE A 723 21.01 -56.97 14.55
N SER A 724 20.19 -57.96 14.19
CA SER A 724 20.21 -58.58 12.87
C SER A 724 20.04 -57.61 11.69
N PRO A 725 19.33 -56.46 11.82
CA PRO A 725 19.29 -55.44 10.77
C PRO A 725 20.66 -54.92 10.31
N LEU A 726 21.68 -55.00 11.15
CA LEU A 726 23.03 -54.50 10.86
C LEU A 726 23.92 -55.53 10.13
N ALA A 727 23.44 -56.76 9.91
CA ALA A 727 24.23 -57.85 9.33
C ALA A 727 24.70 -57.58 7.88
N SER A 728 23.99 -56.73 7.14
CA SER A 728 24.30 -56.34 5.77
C SER A 728 25.32 -55.22 5.64
N TRP A 729 25.71 -54.57 6.74
CA TRP A 729 26.62 -53.44 6.72
C TRP A 729 28.03 -53.83 6.28
N ASP A 730 28.60 -53.06 5.35
CA ASP A 730 30.02 -53.12 5.02
C ASP A 730 30.81 -52.26 6.00
N VAL A 731 31.37 -52.90 7.03
CA VAL A 731 32.19 -52.26 8.06
C VAL A 731 33.70 -52.35 7.78
N SER A 732 34.10 -52.69 6.55
CA SER A 732 35.51 -52.94 6.22
C SER A 732 36.42 -51.72 6.40
N ASN A 733 35.86 -50.51 6.39
CA ASN A 733 36.61 -49.26 6.64
C ASN A 733 36.55 -48.79 8.10
N VAL A 734 35.83 -49.50 8.97
CA VAL A 734 35.71 -49.13 10.39
C VAL A 734 37.02 -49.40 11.13
N THR A 735 37.50 -48.38 11.84
CA THR A 735 38.72 -48.40 12.67
C THR A 735 38.42 -48.32 14.16
N ALA A 736 37.31 -47.68 14.56
CA ALA A 736 36.87 -47.57 15.94
C ALA A 736 35.40 -48.00 16.11
N MET A 737 35.13 -48.88 17.07
CA MET A 737 33.79 -49.37 17.43
C MET A 737 33.70 -49.71 18.93
N ASP A 738 34.54 -49.11 19.76
CA ASP A 738 34.47 -49.29 21.22
C ASP A 738 33.09 -48.87 21.75
N HIS A 739 32.63 -49.58 22.77
CA HIS A 739 31.35 -49.37 23.45
C HIS A 739 30.11 -49.42 22.55
N MET A 740 30.21 -49.86 21.29
CA MET A 740 29.12 -49.74 20.30
C MET A 740 27.76 -50.26 20.79
N PHE A 741 27.73 -51.35 21.58
CA PHE A 741 26.53 -51.91 22.22
C PHE A 741 26.71 -52.04 23.75
N PHE A 742 27.54 -51.20 24.36
CA PHE A 742 27.78 -51.25 25.80
C PHE A 742 26.48 -50.94 26.58
N ASP A 743 26.22 -51.68 27.66
CA ASP A 743 25.02 -51.58 28.48
C ASP A 743 23.70 -51.75 27.69
N CYS A 744 23.65 -52.78 26.83
CA CYS A 744 22.43 -53.28 26.19
C CYS A 744 21.96 -54.59 26.88
N PRO A 745 21.42 -54.54 28.11
CA PRO A 745 21.21 -55.72 28.96
C PRO A 745 20.20 -56.75 28.41
N VAL A 746 19.33 -56.36 27.48
CA VAL A 746 18.30 -57.24 26.89
C VAL A 746 18.71 -57.87 25.55
N LEU A 747 19.90 -57.55 25.03
CA LEU A 747 20.40 -58.08 23.78
C LEU A 747 20.80 -59.56 23.93
N VAL A 748 20.18 -60.46 23.15
CA VAL A 748 20.34 -61.92 23.32
C VAL A 748 21.30 -62.56 22.30
N ASP A 749 21.30 -62.11 21.05
CA ASP A 749 22.04 -62.76 19.96
C ASP A 749 22.76 -61.75 19.07
N ALA A 750 24.10 -61.75 19.12
CA ALA A 750 24.96 -60.96 18.24
C ALA A 750 25.59 -61.77 17.11
N SER A 751 25.28 -63.05 16.96
CA SER A 751 25.77 -63.89 15.85
C SER A 751 25.38 -63.42 14.44
N PRO A 752 24.30 -62.63 14.20
CA PRO A 752 24.06 -62.04 12.89
C PRO A 752 25.22 -61.20 12.34
N LEU A 753 26.08 -60.64 13.20
CA LEU A 753 27.22 -59.82 12.78
C LEU A 753 28.45 -60.64 12.35
N ASN A 754 28.35 -61.97 12.22
CA ASN A 754 29.44 -62.85 11.78
C ASN A 754 30.02 -62.47 10.40
N SER A 755 29.24 -61.80 9.55
CA SER A 755 29.63 -61.36 8.20
C SER A 755 30.57 -60.16 8.19
N TRP A 756 30.73 -59.45 9.31
CA TRP A 756 31.48 -58.20 9.37
C TRP A 756 33.00 -58.42 9.16
N ASN A 757 33.59 -57.62 8.27
CA ASN A 757 35.04 -57.57 8.06
C ASN A 757 35.66 -56.54 9.02
N ILE A 758 36.17 -57.02 10.15
CA ILE A 758 36.72 -56.19 11.23
C ILE A 758 38.25 -56.02 11.19
N ASN A 759 38.89 -56.28 10.04
CA ASN A 759 40.36 -56.34 9.97
C ASN A 759 41.04 -55.01 10.31
N ASN A 760 40.39 -53.90 9.95
CA ASN A 760 40.89 -52.54 10.17
C ASN A 760 40.53 -51.96 11.54
N VAL A 761 39.78 -52.69 12.37
CA VAL A 761 39.38 -52.24 13.70
C VAL A 761 40.59 -52.26 14.64
N GLU A 762 40.94 -51.07 15.13
CA GLU A 762 42.01 -50.83 16.10
C GLU A 762 41.44 -50.69 17.52
N ASP A 763 40.31 -49.98 17.66
CA ASP A 763 39.61 -49.80 18.93
C ASP A 763 38.23 -50.47 18.92
N ALA A 764 38.01 -51.32 19.91
CA ALA A 764 36.84 -52.16 20.06
C ALA A 764 36.47 -52.37 21.54
N GLU A 765 37.05 -51.57 22.44
CA GLU A 765 36.90 -51.77 23.88
C GLU A 765 35.44 -51.93 24.29
N LEU A 766 35.14 -52.91 25.15
CA LEU A 766 33.82 -53.10 25.73
C LEU A 766 32.60 -53.09 24.76
N ILE A 767 32.74 -53.50 23.49
CA ILE A 767 31.63 -53.53 22.49
C ILE A 767 30.31 -54.07 23.07
N PHE A 768 30.36 -55.18 23.82
CA PHE A 768 29.21 -55.83 24.45
C PHE A 768 29.31 -55.84 25.99
N GLY A 769 30.10 -54.94 26.59
CA GLY A 769 30.18 -54.84 28.06
C GLY A 769 28.81 -54.48 28.62
N GLY A 770 28.35 -55.14 29.69
CA GLY A 770 27.01 -54.90 30.26
C GLY A 770 25.82 -55.52 29.50
N CYS A 771 26.06 -56.32 28.46
CA CYS A 771 25.01 -57.09 27.78
C CYS A 771 24.69 -58.39 28.54
N ASP A 772 24.02 -58.30 29.68
CA ASP A 772 23.82 -59.42 30.61
C ASP A 772 23.03 -60.61 30.03
N ALA A 773 22.16 -60.38 29.04
CA ALA A 773 21.37 -61.43 28.38
C ALA A 773 22.06 -62.07 27.15
N LEU A 774 23.29 -61.67 26.81
CA LEU A 774 23.93 -62.08 25.56
C LEU A 774 24.36 -63.56 25.59
N GLU A 775 23.69 -64.40 24.82
CA GLU A 775 23.96 -65.84 24.73
C GLU A 775 24.93 -66.19 23.59
N LYS A 776 24.95 -65.40 22.51
CA LYS A 776 25.78 -65.66 21.32
C LYS A 776 26.54 -64.40 20.88
N THR A 777 27.85 -64.54 20.73
CA THR A 777 28.75 -63.51 20.21
C THR A 777 29.16 -63.79 18.76
N PRO A 778 29.57 -62.78 17.98
CA PRO A 778 30.15 -62.98 16.66
C PRO A 778 31.45 -63.79 16.75
N SER A 779 31.75 -64.61 15.75
CA SER A 779 32.96 -65.45 15.71
C SER A 779 34.25 -64.63 15.80
N TRP A 780 34.25 -63.44 15.21
CA TRP A 780 35.40 -62.52 15.21
C TRP A 780 35.64 -61.85 16.58
N PHE A 781 34.67 -61.86 17.50
CA PHE A 781 34.78 -61.14 18.78
C PHE A 781 35.94 -61.68 19.64
N ASN A 782 36.15 -63.00 19.64
CA ASN A 782 37.28 -63.61 20.33
C ASN A 782 38.63 -63.25 19.68
N GLU A 783 38.67 -63.03 18.36
CA GLU A 783 39.90 -62.64 17.63
C GLU A 783 40.33 -61.20 17.98
N VAL A 784 39.37 -60.29 18.14
CA VAL A 784 39.62 -58.91 18.60
C VAL A 784 40.14 -58.89 20.03
N ALA A 785 39.54 -59.68 20.92
CA ALA A 785 40.02 -59.82 22.30
C ALA A 785 41.46 -60.36 22.38
N ILE A 786 41.90 -61.15 21.38
CA ILE A 786 43.27 -61.64 21.25
C ILE A 786 44.22 -60.55 20.72
N LYS A 787 43.83 -59.76 19.71
CA LYS A 787 44.64 -58.62 19.19
C LYS A 787 45.02 -57.63 20.31
N ARG A 788 44.13 -57.39 21.29
CA ARG A 788 44.42 -56.53 22.46
C ARG A 788 45.54 -57.03 23.37
N LYS A 789 45.71 -58.35 23.49
CA LYS A 789 46.76 -58.93 24.36
C LYS A 789 48.15 -58.87 23.72
N SER A 790 48.26 -58.48 22.46
CA SER A 790 49.51 -58.50 21.68
C SER A 790 50.15 -57.13 21.41
N VAL A 791 49.60 -56.03 21.93
CA VAL A 791 50.27 -54.71 21.86
C VAL A 791 51.29 -54.59 23.00
N PRO A 792 52.59 -54.33 22.74
CA PRO A 792 53.58 -54.14 23.79
C PRO A 792 53.33 -52.82 24.54
N GLN A 793 53.29 -52.87 25.87
CA GLN A 793 53.47 -51.68 26.71
C GLN A 793 54.88 -51.13 26.49
N GLU A 794 55.01 -49.98 25.84
CA GLU A 794 56.21 -49.15 25.95
C GLU A 794 56.07 -48.23 27.16
N ASP A 795 57.00 -48.38 28.09
CA ASP A 795 57.27 -47.44 29.16
C ASP A 795 57.58 -46.06 28.57
N VAL A 796 56.77 -45.04 28.89
CA VAL A 796 57.18 -43.64 28.76
C VAL A 796 56.86 -42.90 30.04
N GLU A 797 57.92 -42.26 30.52
CA GLU A 797 58.08 -41.52 31.76
C GLU A 797 57.08 -40.38 31.95
N GLU A 798 56.79 -40.12 33.22
CA GLU A 798 56.18 -38.89 33.73
C GLU A 798 56.89 -37.64 33.20
N THR A 799 56.14 -36.74 32.56
CA THR A 799 56.35 -35.29 32.73
C THR A 799 55.02 -34.57 32.83
N SER A 800 54.91 -33.86 33.95
CA SER A 800 53.89 -32.95 34.46
C SER A 800 53.55 -31.76 33.56
N GLU A 801 52.29 -31.31 33.64
CA GLU A 801 51.82 -29.91 33.88
C GLU A 801 50.30 -29.89 33.53
N GLU A 802 49.40 -29.95 34.52
CA GLU A 802 48.71 -28.80 35.14
C GLU A 802 47.91 -27.96 34.13
N ASP A 803 46.57 -28.07 34.16
CA ASP A 803 45.73 -26.99 34.71
C ASP A 803 44.22 -27.33 34.80
N ALA A 804 43.71 -27.04 36.01
CA ALA A 804 42.35 -26.66 36.46
C ALA A 804 41.13 -27.51 36.02
N SER A 805 40.47 -28.29 36.91
CA SER A 805 39.53 -27.89 38.00
C SER A 805 38.25 -27.24 37.44
N ASP A 806 37.02 -27.58 37.81
CA ASP A 806 36.41 -27.91 39.10
C ASP A 806 35.08 -28.68 38.83
N ASP A 807 34.84 -29.80 39.51
CA ASP A 807 34.02 -29.92 40.73
C ASP A 807 32.53 -30.17 40.43
N ALA A 808 32.18 -31.46 40.32
CA ALA A 808 30.81 -31.93 40.42
C ALA A 808 30.65 -32.56 41.81
N GLY A 809 30.17 -31.73 42.75
CA GLY A 809 29.71 -32.14 44.06
C GLY A 809 28.45 -33.01 43.97
N GLU A 810 28.44 -34.01 44.84
CA GLU A 810 27.46 -35.06 45.09
C GLU A 810 26.03 -34.59 45.45
N GLU A 811 25.14 -35.59 45.46
CA GLU A 811 23.82 -35.71 46.14
C GLU A 811 22.61 -35.06 45.44
N SER A 812 21.43 -35.68 45.34
CA SER A 812 20.90 -36.96 45.84
C SER A 812 19.48 -37.17 45.24
N GLU A 813 19.08 -38.44 45.13
CA GLU A 813 17.72 -39.00 45.19
C GLU A 813 16.51 -38.03 45.21
N GLU A 814 15.73 -38.01 44.12
CA GLU A 814 14.30 -38.42 44.02
C GLU A 814 13.81 -38.42 42.56
#